data_AF-A0A139BP23-F1
#
_entry.id   AF-A0A139BP23-F1
#
_cell.length_a   1.000
_cell.length_b   1.000
_cell.length_c   1.000
_cell.angle_alpha   90.00
_cell.angle_beta   90.00
_cell.angle_gamma   90.00
#
_symmetry.space_group_name_H-M   'P 1'
#
loop_
_entity.id
_entity.type
_entity.pdbx_description
1 polymer ?
#
loop_
_entity_poly.entity_id
_entity_poly.type
_entity_poly.pdbx_seq_one_letter_code
_entity_poly.pdbx_strand_id
1 'polypeptide(L)'
;MTRAALAIPTLDQENVIVIKNKPRIFSRRRSLTSNERDTDLLRGELLSIEQLKRHAVMLASQHKIDPYPRPDRLLSRLADNEHVLHAAYDVVTASTLGQRIVPAEAWLLDNFYLIEQQIAQARQHLPRGYSRQLPRLKDGSSAGFPRIYDLALELIAHMDGRVDSDNASQFIAAYQSAEPLKIGELWAFPIMLQLALLENLRRVVLRIARRREERDAAIIWADRMLAAAEREPKQLIHHLAEFANADVLLTAPFVEEFYARLQAQGPAMAFVQTWVEQKLLEQGVSATQLSATAASTAATNQISIANSIGSLRFIGVMDWRDYVESLSVVEQTLRENPAGMHANQTFVTRDRYRHVIEDVARGSSQSEIVVARAAIDLAQRAADQLGRNERSAHVGYYLIDRGRPLLEQAVGCRLTRRVRFRRMSRNFRLPIYLSPILLITTLVTAVVLSAFGGIALDDWRYWFFALTGMIAASALAMPLVNMMVTLILPPRSLPRLDFSKGIPDIHRTMVVVPTLLSKSQDIDDLLEALEIRYLGNRDSNLFFALLTDFCDAHECIQPGDEALLAQARTAVNTLNATYSEDRTCIFYLFHRPREWNAVDRVWMGYERKRGKLEQFNALLRGEAQSAFSEVVGDTAILASIKYVITLDTIPSCRAMLHER
;
A
#
# COMPACT_ATOMS: atom_id res chain seq x y z
N MET A 1 -25.38 -65.49 26.35
CA MET A 1 -26.81 -65.30 26.66
C MET A 1 -27.49 -64.76 25.40
N THR A 2 -27.90 -65.66 24.50
CA THR A 2 -29.33 -65.96 24.18
C THR A 2 -30.04 -64.73 23.57
N ARG A 3 -30.53 -64.73 22.32
CA ARG A 3 -31.12 -65.83 21.54
C ARG A 3 -31.24 -65.40 20.06
N ALA A 4 -30.89 -66.30 19.15
CA ALA A 4 -31.22 -66.25 17.73
C ALA A 4 -32.69 -66.63 17.50
N ALA A 5 -33.29 -66.13 16.40
CA ALA A 5 -34.39 -66.81 15.71
C ALA A 5 -34.42 -66.39 14.22
N LEU A 6 -34.14 -67.37 13.36
CA LEU A 6 -34.35 -67.35 11.92
C LEU A 6 -35.84 -67.36 11.55
N ALA A 7 -36.19 -66.77 10.41
CA ALA A 7 -37.15 -67.36 9.45
C ALA A 7 -37.00 -66.72 8.05
N ILE A 8 -36.68 -67.56 7.06
CA ILE A 8 -36.94 -67.35 5.61
C ILE A 8 -37.92 -68.47 5.22
N PRO A 9 -38.96 -68.19 4.40
CA PRO A 9 -39.02 -68.75 3.03
C PRO A 9 -39.69 -67.78 2.01
N THR A 10 -39.04 -67.51 0.87
CA THR A 10 -39.30 -68.01 -0.52
C THR A 10 -40.25 -67.18 -1.41
N LEU A 11 -39.67 -66.73 -2.53
CA LEU A 11 -40.20 -66.42 -3.88
C LEU A 11 -41.72 -66.53 -4.13
N ASP A 12 -42.36 -65.50 -4.70
CA ASP A 12 -42.61 -65.46 -6.16
C ASP A 12 -43.07 -64.08 -6.70
N GLN A 13 -42.77 -63.91 -7.99
CA GLN A 13 -43.08 -62.92 -9.05
C GLN A 13 -44.01 -61.69 -8.91
N GLU A 14 -43.55 -60.64 -9.62
CA GLU A 14 -44.27 -59.61 -10.40
C GLU A 14 -45.22 -58.60 -9.70
N ASN A 15 -44.83 -57.31 -9.70
CA ASN A 15 -45.54 -56.25 -10.43
C ASN A 15 -44.95 -54.83 -10.22
N VAL A 16 -44.47 -54.26 -11.34
CA VAL A 16 -44.65 -52.87 -11.82
C VAL A 16 -44.67 -51.75 -10.76
N ILE A 17 -43.54 -51.05 -10.62
CA ILE A 17 -43.47 -49.75 -9.94
C ILE A 17 -43.93 -48.66 -10.92
N VAL A 18 -45.12 -48.11 -10.67
CA VAL A 18 -45.63 -46.89 -11.32
C VAL A 18 -44.89 -45.67 -10.73
N ILE A 19 -43.89 -45.16 -11.45
CA ILE A 19 -43.25 -43.87 -11.15
C ILE A 19 -44.14 -42.74 -11.69
N LYS A 20 -44.99 -42.18 -10.82
CA LYS A 20 -45.61 -40.86 -11.06
C LYS A 20 -44.59 -39.75 -10.75
N ASN A 21 -43.72 -39.44 -11.70
CA ASN A 21 -42.91 -38.21 -11.65
C ASN A 21 -43.59 -37.11 -12.49
N LYS A 22 -44.29 -36.19 -11.81
CA LYS A 22 -44.59 -34.85 -12.33
C LYS A 22 -43.32 -33.98 -12.21
N PRO A 23 -42.85 -33.28 -13.26
CA PRO A 23 -41.73 -32.37 -13.12
C PRO A 23 -42.19 -31.08 -12.43
N ARG A 24 -41.92 -30.96 -11.12
CA ARG A 24 -41.88 -29.67 -10.42
C ARG A 24 -40.63 -28.91 -10.85
N ILE A 25 -40.69 -28.17 -11.96
CA ILE A 25 -39.55 -27.32 -12.42
C ILE A 25 -39.86 -25.81 -12.34
N PHE A 26 -41.11 -25.39 -12.10
CA PHE A 26 -41.48 -23.97 -12.21
C PHE A 26 -41.74 -23.18 -10.91
N SER A 27 -41.48 -23.73 -9.72
CA SER A 27 -41.86 -23.04 -8.46
C SER A 27 -40.72 -22.36 -7.69
N ARG A 28 -39.54 -22.12 -8.29
CA ARG A 28 -38.42 -21.44 -7.62
C ARG A 28 -37.95 -20.18 -8.34
N ARG A 29 -38.90 -19.33 -8.76
CA ARG A 29 -38.63 -18.08 -9.49
C ARG A 29 -38.56 -16.81 -8.61
N ARG A 30 -38.24 -16.94 -7.31
CA ARG A 30 -38.44 -15.83 -6.34
C ARG A 30 -37.19 -15.37 -5.54
N SER A 31 -35.97 -15.58 -6.05
CA SER A 31 -34.76 -15.06 -5.39
C SER A 31 -33.79 -14.25 -6.27
N LEU A 32 -34.13 -13.97 -7.53
CA LEU A 32 -33.30 -13.15 -8.44
C LEU A 32 -34.03 -11.92 -8.99
N THR A 33 -35.12 -11.47 -8.36
CA THR A 33 -35.68 -10.14 -8.65
C THR A 33 -34.82 -9.07 -7.98
N SER A 34 -33.61 -8.85 -8.51
CA SER A 34 -32.95 -7.56 -8.37
C SER A 34 -33.80 -6.52 -9.10
N ASN A 35 -33.86 -5.32 -8.54
CA ASN A 35 -34.59 -4.18 -9.11
C ASN A 35 -34.17 -4.00 -10.59
N GLU A 36 -35.04 -3.63 -11.52
CA GLU A 36 -34.67 -3.45 -12.95
C GLU A 36 -33.46 -2.49 -13.14
N ARG A 37 -33.23 -1.59 -12.17
CA ARG A 37 -32.06 -0.70 -12.08
C ARG A 37 -30.71 -1.40 -11.82
N ASP A 38 -30.71 -2.62 -11.29
CA ASP A 38 -29.51 -3.44 -11.06
C ASP A 38 -29.08 -4.21 -12.32
N THR A 39 -29.93 -4.27 -13.35
CA THR A 39 -29.61 -4.90 -14.63
C THR A 39 -29.16 -3.92 -15.72
N ASP A 40 -29.38 -2.62 -15.56
CA ASP A 40 -28.82 -1.61 -16.46
C ASP A 40 -27.33 -1.42 -16.21
N LEU A 41 -26.52 -1.33 -17.27
CA LEU A 41 -25.08 -1.07 -17.13
C LEU A 41 -24.85 0.30 -16.49
N LEU A 42 -23.74 0.46 -15.78
CA LEU A 42 -23.20 1.78 -15.48
C LEU A 42 -22.69 2.37 -16.80
N ARG A 43 -23.60 2.92 -17.61
CA ARG A 43 -23.26 3.60 -18.86
C ARG A 43 -23.93 4.96 -18.91
N GLY A 44 -23.10 5.98 -18.92
CA GLY A 44 -23.45 7.30 -19.41
C GLY A 44 -23.12 7.41 -20.90
N GLU A 45 -23.41 8.56 -21.49
CA GLU A 45 -22.86 8.90 -22.81
C GLU A 45 -21.33 8.86 -22.76
N LEU A 46 -20.69 8.25 -23.76
CA LEU A 46 -19.23 8.20 -23.80
C LEU A 46 -18.68 9.61 -24.00
N LEU A 47 -17.85 10.05 -23.05
CA LEU A 47 -17.29 11.40 -23.06
C LEU A 47 -15.86 11.38 -23.58
N SER A 48 -15.51 12.35 -24.42
CA SER A 48 -14.11 12.70 -24.66
C SER A 48 -13.48 13.25 -23.37
N ILE A 49 -12.15 13.22 -23.27
CA ILE A 49 -11.42 13.73 -22.09
C ILE A 49 -11.82 15.18 -21.76
N GLU A 50 -12.04 16.02 -22.77
CA GLU A 50 -12.45 17.42 -22.56
C GLU A 50 -13.90 17.54 -22.03
N GLN A 51 -14.82 16.70 -22.53
CA GLN A 51 -16.18 16.64 -21.98
C GLN A 51 -16.18 16.06 -20.56
N LEU A 52 -15.33 15.08 -20.28
CA LEU A 52 -15.15 14.46 -18.98
C LEU A 52 -14.66 15.48 -17.94
N LYS A 53 -13.75 16.40 -18.31
CA LYS A 53 -13.33 17.51 -17.44
C LYS A 53 -14.49 18.45 -17.08
N ARG A 54 -15.30 18.83 -18.08
CA ARG A 54 -16.46 19.70 -17.86
C ARG A 54 -17.49 19.01 -16.96
N HIS A 55 -17.68 17.71 -17.15
CA HIS A 55 -18.50 16.87 -16.27
C HIS A 55 -17.97 16.87 -14.84
N ALA A 56 -16.66 16.72 -14.64
CA ALA A 56 -16.03 16.77 -13.32
C ALA A 56 -16.28 18.09 -12.58
N VAL A 57 -16.15 19.22 -13.28
CA VAL A 57 -16.42 20.56 -12.74
C VAL A 57 -17.90 20.71 -12.38
N MET A 58 -18.79 20.21 -13.24
CA MET A 58 -20.23 20.21 -13.01
C MET A 58 -20.58 19.38 -11.75
N LEU A 59 -20.04 18.17 -11.61
CA LEU A 59 -20.21 17.33 -10.41
C LEU A 59 -19.75 18.04 -9.14
N ALA A 60 -18.58 18.69 -9.18
CA ALA A 60 -18.06 19.44 -8.03
C ALA A 60 -19.02 20.55 -7.56
N SER A 61 -19.75 21.18 -8.48
CA SER A 61 -20.76 22.19 -8.12
C SER A 61 -22.04 21.61 -7.52
N GLN A 62 -22.36 20.35 -7.82
CA GLN A 62 -23.58 19.66 -7.36
C GLN A 62 -23.36 18.92 -6.04
N HIS A 63 -22.14 18.45 -5.78
CA HIS A 63 -21.81 17.68 -4.59
C HIS A 63 -22.00 18.51 -3.32
N LYS A 64 -22.93 18.04 -2.47
CA LYS A 64 -23.15 18.58 -1.13
C LYS A 64 -22.74 17.54 -0.10
N ILE A 65 -21.81 17.91 0.78
CA ILE A 65 -21.31 17.00 1.81
C ILE A 65 -22.28 16.96 3.00
N ASP A 66 -22.61 15.76 3.47
CA ASP A 66 -23.31 15.54 4.74
C ASP A 66 -22.36 15.87 5.91
N PRO A 67 -22.71 16.83 6.80
CA PRO A 67 -21.88 17.18 7.94
C PRO A 67 -21.83 16.08 9.02
N TYR A 68 -22.72 15.07 8.97
CA TYR A 68 -22.80 14.04 10.00
C TYR A 68 -22.20 12.70 9.55
N PRO A 69 -21.43 12.01 10.42
CA PRO A 69 -20.94 10.67 10.14
C PRO A 69 -22.11 9.68 10.02
N ARG A 70 -22.18 8.95 8.90
CA ARG A 70 -23.14 7.86 8.67
C ARG A 70 -22.47 6.48 8.71
N PRO A 71 -23.23 5.40 8.98
CA PRO A 71 -22.69 4.04 8.94
C PRO A 71 -22.14 3.69 7.56
N ASP A 72 -21.14 2.82 7.55
CA ASP A 72 -20.49 2.36 6.33
C ASP A 72 -21.41 1.46 5.51
N ARG A 73 -21.63 1.81 4.24
CA ARG A 73 -22.44 1.08 3.27
C ARG A 73 -21.59 0.39 2.19
N LEU A 74 -20.30 0.71 2.07
CA LEU A 74 -19.44 0.16 1.03
C LEU A 74 -19.12 -1.31 1.28
N LEU A 75 -18.83 -1.68 2.54
CA LEU A 75 -18.56 -3.07 2.89
C LEU A 75 -19.79 -3.98 2.75
N SER A 76 -20.98 -3.49 3.11
CA SER A 76 -22.21 -4.24 2.86
C SER A 76 -22.45 -4.40 1.36
N ARG A 77 -22.24 -3.33 0.58
CA ARG A 77 -22.37 -3.39 -0.88
C ARG A 77 -21.37 -4.34 -1.52
N LEU A 78 -20.12 -4.38 -1.03
CA LEU A 78 -19.11 -5.34 -1.50
C LEU A 78 -19.53 -6.79 -1.21
N ALA A 79 -20.09 -7.07 -0.03
CA ALA A 79 -20.60 -8.40 0.31
C ALA A 79 -21.81 -8.80 -0.57
N ASP A 80 -22.71 -7.85 -0.85
CA ASP A 80 -23.81 -8.08 -1.80
C ASP A 80 -23.27 -8.38 -3.21
N ASN A 81 -22.24 -7.65 -3.64
CA ASN A 81 -21.61 -7.84 -4.95
C ASN A 81 -20.96 -9.23 -5.05
N GLU A 82 -20.23 -9.66 -4.02
CA GLU A 82 -19.65 -11.01 -3.92
C GLU A 82 -20.72 -12.09 -4.05
N HIS A 83 -21.78 -12.03 -3.24
CA HIS A 83 -22.87 -13.00 -3.28
C HIS A 83 -23.52 -13.11 -4.67
N VAL A 84 -23.80 -11.96 -5.30
CA VAL A 84 -24.42 -11.92 -6.63
C VAL A 84 -23.50 -12.47 -7.71
N LEU A 85 -22.21 -12.17 -7.65
CA LEU A 85 -21.22 -12.66 -8.60
C LEU A 85 -21.07 -14.19 -8.51
N HIS A 86 -21.01 -14.75 -7.31
CA HIS A 86 -20.99 -16.20 -7.10
C HIS A 86 -22.26 -16.88 -7.61
N ALA A 87 -23.44 -16.35 -7.26
CA ALA A 87 -24.70 -16.93 -7.72
C ALA A 87 -24.79 -16.97 -9.25
N ALA A 88 -24.33 -15.92 -9.93
CA ALA A 88 -24.30 -15.86 -11.38
C ALA A 88 -23.26 -16.83 -11.99
N TYR A 89 -22.10 -16.99 -11.35
CA TYR A 89 -21.10 -17.98 -11.74
C TYR A 89 -21.61 -19.42 -11.61
N ASP A 90 -22.34 -19.73 -10.54
CA ASP A 90 -22.94 -21.04 -10.33
C ASP A 90 -23.96 -21.38 -11.43
N VAL A 91 -24.78 -20.41 -11.85
CA VAL A 91 -25.73 -20.55 -12.97
C VAL A 91 -25.00 -20.89 -14.26
N VAL A 92 -23.91 -20.19 -14.57
CA VAL A 92 -23.14 -20.44 -15.80
C VAL A 92 -22.43 -21.80 -15.74
N THR A 93 -21.90 -22.19 -14.57
CA THR A 93 -21.15 -23.44 -14.37
C THR A 93 -22.06 -24.67 -14.44
N ALA A 94 -23.23 -24.65 -13.79
CA ALA A 94 -24.14 -25.79 -13.72
C ALA A 94 -24.58 -26.31 -15.10
N SER A 95 -24.65 -25.41 -16.09
CA SER A 95 -25.13 -25.73 -17.44
C SER A 95 -24.02 -26.12 -18.42
N THR A 96 -22.73 -26.13 -18.02
CA THR A 96 -21.59 -26.44 -18.92
C THR A 96 -21.47 -27.91 -19.33
N LEU A 97 -22.14 -28.84 -18.64
CA LEU A 97 -22.05 -30.28 -18.90
C LEU A 97 -22.75 -30.65 -20.23
N GLY A 98 -21.97 -30.71 -21.32
CA GLY A 98 -22.42 -31.23 -22.62
C GLY A 98 -23.08 -30.20 -23.56
N GLN A 99 -22.96 -28.90 -23.27
CA GLN A 99 -23.58 -27.83 -24.06
C GLN A 99 -22.55 -26.86 -24.65
N ARG A 100 -22.93 -26.13 -25.71
CA ARG A 100 -22.09 -25.12 -26.36
C ARG A 100 -21.91 -23.90 -25.47
N ILE A 101 -20.69 -23.66 -25.02
CA ILE A 101 -20.31 -22.49 -24.23
C ILE A 101 -20.11 -21.29 -25.16
N VAL A 102 -20.73 -20.14 -24.82
CA VAL A 102 -20.58 -18.88 -25.57
C VAL A 102 -19.30 -18.17 -25.11
N PRO A 103 -18.58 -17.40 -25.96
CA PRO A 103 -17.31 -16.75 -25.57
C PRO A 103 -17.36 -15.91 -24.28
N ALA A 104 -18.47 -15.21 -24.00
CA ALA A 104 -18.63 -14.44 -22.77
C ALA A 104 -18.77 -15.32 -21.51
N GLU A 105 -19.36 -16.51 -21.64
CA GLU A 105 -19.46 -17.51 -20.57
C GLU A 105 -18.10 -18.17 -20.31
N ALA A 106 -17.41 -18.58 -21.38
CA ALA A 106 -16.06 -19.15 -21.30
C ALA A 106 -15.10 -18.18 -20.61
N TRP A 107 -15.12 -16.91 -21.04
CA TRP A 107 -14.32 -15.87 -20.41
C TRP A 107 -14.63 -15.73 -18.91
N LEU A 108 -15.91 -15.73 -18.52
CA LEU A 108 -16.28 -15.60 -17.10
C LEU A 108 -15.73 -16.77 -16.29
N LEU A 109 -15.87 -17.99 -16.80
CA LEU A 109 -15.37 -19.20 -16.14
C LEU A 109 -13.85 -19.18 -16.00
N ASP A 110 -13.14 -18.83 -17.07
CA ASP A 110 -11.68 -18.78 -17.10
C ASP A 110 -11.10 -17.70 -16.19
N ASN A 111 -11.84 -16.61 -15.93
CA ASN A 111 -11.33 -15.43 -15.23
C ASN A 111 -11.99 -15.17 -13.87
N PHE A 112 -12.91 -16.02 -13.40
CA PHE A 112 -13.63 -15.77 -12.15
C PHE A 112 -12.70 -15.65 -10.93
N TYR A 113 -11.61 -16.43 -10.90
CA TYR A 113 -10.60 -16.36 -9.84
C TYR A 113 -9.98 -14.96 -9.69
N LEU A 114 -9.86 -14.19 -10.78
CA LEU A 114 -9.37 -12.81 -10.72
C LEU A 114 -10.37 -11.92 -9.98
N ILE A 115 -11.67 -12.11 -10.22
CA ILE A 115 -12.73 -11.34 -9.56
C ILE A 115 -12.72 -11.64 -8.05
N GLU A 116 -12.61 -12.90 -7.66
CA GLU A 116 -12.49 -13.31 -6.25
C GLU A 116 -11.26 -12.66 -5.57
N GLN A 117 -10.11 -12.69 -6.26
CA GLN A 117 -8.90 -12.05 -5.77
C GLN A 117 -9.09 -10.54 -5.57
N GLN A 118 -9.76 -9.86 -6.50
CA GLN A 118 -10.04 -8.43 -6.38
C GLN A 118 -11.02 -8.11 -5.23
N ILE A 119 -12.03 -8.94 -4.98
CA ILE A 119 -12.94 -8.79 -3.83
C ILE A 119 -12.18 -8.92 -2.52
N ALA A 120 -11.30 -9.92 -2.41
CA ALA A 120 -10.48 -10.14 -1.23
C ALA A 120 -9.53 -8.94 -0.96
N GLN A 121 -8.87 -8.43 -2.02
CA GLN A 121 -8.00 -7.26 -1.94
C GLN A 121 -8.78 -6.01 -1.51
N ALA A 122 -9.94 -5.74 -2.13
CA ALA A 122 -10.77 -4.59 -1.79
C ALA A 122 -11.22 -4.62 -0.31
N ARG A 123 -11.53 -5.81 0.22
CA ARG A 123 -11.88 -6.00 1.64
C ARG A 123 -10.71 -5.72 2.58
N GLN A 124 -9.51 -6.14 2.22
CA GLN A 124 -8.31 -5.91 3.02
C GLN A 124 -7.93 -4.42 3.06
N HIS A 125 -8.05 -3.73 1.93
CA HIS A 125 -7.66 -2.32 1.80
C HIS A 125 -8.71 -1.33 2.31
N LEU A 126 -9.95 -1.76 2.59
CA LEU A 126 -11.03 -0.91 3.13
C LEU A 126 -11.37 -1.23 4.60
N PRO A 127 -10.53 -0.88 5.59
CA PRO A 127 -10.87 -1.07 6.99
C PRO A 127 -12.05 -0.18 7.41
N ARG A 128 -12.95 -0.72 8.26
CA ARG A 128 -14.18 -0.04 8.75
C ARG A 128 -13.95 1.36 9.33
N GLY A 129 -12.76 1.63 9.88
CA GLY A 129 -12.41 2.92 10.46
C GLY A 129 -12.10 4.00 9.41
N TYR A 130 -11.62 3.60 8.24
CA TYR A 130 -11.21 4.50 7.16
C TYR A 130 -12.41 5.02 6.37
N SER A 131 -13.32 4.11 5.97
CA SER A 131 -14.55 4.46 5.24
C SER A 131 -15.46 5.45 5.99
N ARG A 132 -15.41 5.46 7.33
CA ARG A 132 -16.16 6.40 8.17
C ARG A 132 -15.62 7.82 8.16
N GLN A 133 -14.36 8.02 7.78
CA GLN A 133 -13.70 9.33 7.79
C GLN A 133 -13.90 10.11 6.49
N LEU A 134 -14.32 9.44 5.42
CA LEU A 134 -14.49 10.05 4.11
C LEU A 134 -15.76 10.93 4.06
N PRO A 135 -15.69 12.14 3.47
CA PRO A 135 -16.85 13.00 3.19
C PRO A 135 -17.90 12.27 2.35
N ARG A 136 -19.16 12.34 2.77
CA ARG A 136 -20.29 11.64 2.13
C ARG A 136 -21.23 12.61 1.45
N LEU A 137 -21.83 12.18 0.35
CA LEU A 137 -22.84 12.97 -0.36
C LEU A 137 -24.17 12.96 0.42
N LYS A 138 -24.78 14.14 0.52
CA LYS A 138 -26.08 14.36 1.15
C LYS A 138 -27.24 14.01 0.21
N ASP A 139 -27.13 14.45 -1.04
CA ASP A 139 -28.16 14.38 -2.07
C ASP A 139 -27.64 13.56 -3.29
N GLY A 140 -28.54 13.18 -4.21
CA GLY A 140 -28.20 12.47 -5.45
C GLY A 140 -28.39 10.95 -5.42
N SER A 141 -28.06 10.29 -6.54
CA SER A 141 -28.11 8.82 -6.71
C SER A 141 -27.20 8.09 -5.72
N SER A 142 -26.06 8.69 -5.39
CA SER A 142 -25.06 8.17 -4.46
C SER A 142 -25.20 8.73 -3.03
N ALA A 143 -26.40 9.20 -2.64
CA ALA A 143 -26.64 9.74 -1.30
C ALA A 143 -26.27 8.73 -0.19
N GLY A 144 -25.43 9.18 0.74
CA GLY A 144 -24.88 8.38 1.84
C GLY A 144 -23.60 7.60 1.52
N PHE A 145 -23.14 7.58 0.26
CA PHE A 145 -21.83 7.07 -0.12
C PHE A 145 -20.77 8.19 -0.10
N PRO A 146 -19.47 7.85 0.02
CA PRO A 146 -18.40 8.84 -0.11
C PRO A 146 -18.43 9.54 -1.47
N ARG A 147 -18.18 10.85 -1.52
CA ARG A 147 -18.15 11.58 -2.81
C ARG A 147 -17.10 11.02 -3.77
N ILE A 148 -15.98 10.54 -3.23
CA ILE A 148 -14.92 9.92 -4.01
C ILE A 148 -15.35 8.59 -4.66
N TYR A 149 -16.33 7.89 -4.08
CA TYR A 149 -16.92 6.70 -4.68
C TYR A 149 -17.81 7.06 -5.88
N ASP A 150 -18.60 8.13 -5.75
CA ASP A 150 -19.41 8.66 -6.84
C ASP A 150 -18.54 9.10 -8.02
N LEU A 151 -17.43 9.80 -7.76
CA LEU A 151 -16.45 10.14 -8.79
C LEU A 151 -15.89 8.91 -9.53
N ALA A 152 -15.62 7.82 -8.81
CA ALA A 152 -15.19 6.58 -9.44
C ALA A 152 -16.29 5.97 -10.33
N LEU A 153 -17.54 5.96 -9.87
CA LEU A 153 -18.69 5.48 -10.65
C LEU A 153 -18.90 6.29 -11.92
N GLU A 154 -18.87 7.63 -11.82
CA GLU A 154 -19.05 8.55 -12.94
C GLU A 154 -17.94 8.41 -13.99
N LEU A 155 -16.68 8.30 -13.55
CA LEU A 155 -15.55 8.05 -14.46
C LEU A 155 -15.75 6.74 -15.23
N ILE A 156 -16.12 5.66 -14.53
CA ILE A 156 -16.34 4.34 -15.14
C ILE A 156 -17.55 4.34 -16.08
N ALA A 157 -18.63 5.03 -15.70
CA ALA A 157 -19.84 5.11 -16.49
C ALA A 157 -19.64 5.84 -17.82
N HIS A 158 -18.82 6.88 -17.84
CA HIS A 158 -18.55 7.69 -19.05
C HIS A 158 -17.38 7.18 -19.89
N MET A 159 -16.58 6.23 -19.38
CA MET A 159 -15.44 5.62 -20.07
C MET A 159 -15.63 4.12 -20.39
N ASP A 160 -16.84 3.58 -20.23
CA ASP A 160 -17.18 2.14 -20.37
C ASP A 160 -16.19 1.22 -19.63
N GLY A 161 -15.84 1.61 -18.40
CA GLY A 161 -14.92 0.87 -17.52
C GLY A 161 -13.45 0.93 -17.89
N ARG A 162 -13.06 1.74 -18.90
CA ARG A 162 -11.65 1.98 -19.23
C ARG A 162 -11.06 3.08 -18.35
N VAL A 163 -10.15 2.71 -17.47
CA VAL A 163 -9.44 3.64 -16.57
C VAL A 163 -7.95 3.54 -16.86
N ASP A 164 -7.33 4.69 -17.07
CA ASP A 164 -5.90 4.84 -17.26
C ASP A 164 -5.38 6.03 -16.43
N SER A 165 -4.06 6.21 -16.41
CA SER A 165 -3.45 7.28 -15.60
C SER A 165 -3.89 8.68 -16.07
N ASP A 166 -4.09 8.86 -17.36
CA ASP A 166 -4.37 10.15 -17.96
C ASP A 166 -5.81 10.60 -17.66
N ASN A 167 -6.78 9.74 -17.96
CA ASN A 167 -8.19 10.02 -17.71
C ASN A 167 -8.49 10.19 -16.21
N ALA A 168 -7.89 9.36 -15.35
CA ALA A 168 -8.06 9.43 -13.91
C ALA A 168 -7.45 10.71 -13.33
N SER A 169 -6.25 11.10 -13.80
CA SER A 169 -5.57 12.31 -13.33
C SER A 169 -6.31 13.56 -13.79
N GLN A 170 -6.66 13.65 -15.07
CA GLN A 170 -7.33 14.82 -15.63
C GLN A 170 -8.73 15.03 -15.06
N PHE A 171 -9.47 13.95 -14.81
CA PHE A 171 -10.80 14.01 -14.21
C PHE A 171 -10.74 14.54 -12.77
N ILE A 172 -9.86 13.98 -11.94
CA ILE A 172 -9.70 14.42 -10.54
C ILE A 172 -9.13 15.83 -10.46
N ALA A 173 -8.16 16.19 -11.31
CA ALA A 173 -7.63 17.55 -11.37
C ALA A 173 -8.72 18.57 -11.75
N ALA A 174 -9.57 18.24 -12.72
CA ALA A 174 -10.68 19.09 -13.11
C ALA A 174 -11.72 19.25 -11.98
N TYR A 175 -12.07 18.17 -11.28
CA TYR A 175 -12.94 18.25 -10.11
C TYR A 175 -12.37 19.18 -9.04
N GLN A 176 -11.07 19.03 -8.72
CA GLN A 176 -10.39 19.82 -7.70
C GLN A 176 -10.25 21.31 -8.02
N SER A 177 -10.42 21.71 -9.28
CA SER A 177 -10.43 23.12 -9.68
C SER A 177 -11.61 23.90 -9.08
N ALA A 178 -12.72 23.22 -8.79
CA ALA A 178 -13.90 23.80 -8.17
C ALA A 178 -13.94 23.54 -6.66
N GLU A 179 -13.72 22.28 -6.24
CA GLU A 179 -13.71 21.92 -4.82
C GLU A 179 -12.54 20.97 -4.50
N PRO A 180 -11.61 21.36 -3.61
CA PRO A 180 -10.46 20.52 -3.29
C PRO A 180 -10.87 19.25 -2.53
N LEU A 181 -10.25 18.14 -2.92
CA LEU A 181 -10.39 16.86 -2.23
C LEU A 181 -9.45 16.79 -1.02
N LYS A 182 -9.86 16.05 0.01
CA LYS A 182 -8.99 15.76 1.16
C LYS A 182 -7.92 14.76 0.77
N ILE A 183 -6.79 14.76 1.50
CA ILE A 183 -5.69 13.81 1.27
C ILE A 183 -6.19 12.36 1.42
N GLY A 184 -6.98 12.09 2.47
CA GLY A 184 -7.63 10.79 2.65
C GLY A 184 -8.62 10.40 1.56
N GLU A 185 -9.18 11.34 0.80
CA GLU A 185 -10.02 11.00 -0.36
C GLU A 185 -9.17 10.58 -1.55
N LEU A 186 -8.07 11.29 -1.83
CA LEU A 186 -7.14 10.91 -2.88
C LEU A 186 -6.56 9.51 -2.66
N TRP A 187 -6.21 9.17 -1.40
CA TRP A 187 -5.78 7.83 -1.03
C TRP A 187 -6.87 6.76 -1.13
N ALA A 188 -8.15 7.15 -1.00
CA ALA A 188 -9.27 6.22 -1.12
C ALA A 188 -9.61 5.92 -2.58
N PHE A 189 -9.27 6.81 -3.52
CA PHE A 189 -9.64 6.71 -4.92
C PHE A 189 -9.31 5.36 -5.60
N PRO A 190 -8.14 4.73 -5.37
CA PRO A 190 -7.81 3.43 -5.99
C PRO A 190 -8.81 2.34 -5.60
N ILE A 191 -9.14 2.29 -4.30
CA ILE A 191 -10.09 1.31 -3.75
C ILE A 191 -11.50 1.64 -4.25
N MET A 192 -11.85 2.93 -4.40
CA MET A 192 -13.14 3.32 -4.96
C MET A 192 -13.28 2.91 -6.43
N LEU A 193 -12.23 3.05 -7.23
CA LEU A 193 -12.19 2.53 -8.61
C LEU A 193 -12.36 1.02 -8.63
N GLN A 194 -11.67 0.28 -7.76
CA GLN A 194 -11.85 -1.18 -7.64
C GLN A 194 -13.31 -1.54 -7.32
N LEU A 195 -13.92 -0.89 -6.33
CA LEU A 195 -15.31 -1.14 -5.94
C LEU A 195 -16.30 -0.80 -7.07
N ALA A 196 -16.07 0.29 -7.78
CA ALA A 196 -16.92 0.72 -8.89
C ALA A 196 -16.75 -0.21 -10.12
N LEU A 197 -15.54 -0.72 -10.39
CA LEU A 197 -15.31 -1.74 -11.42
C LEU A 197 -15.97 -3.08 -11.04
N LEU A 198 -15.93 -3.48 -9.78
CA LEU A 198 -16.66 -4.67 -9.28
C LEU A 198 -18.18 -4.50 -9.42
N GLU A 199 -18.70 -3.30 -9.18
CA GLU A 199 -20.11 -2.98 -9.41
C GLU A 199 -20.47 -3.08 -10.91
N ASN A 200 -19.60 -2.62 -11.80
CA ASN A 200 -19.79 -2.77 -13.25
C ASN A 200 -19.74 -4.25 -13.67
N LEU A 201 -18.75 -5.00 -13.19
CA LEU A 201 -18.62 -6.44 -13.44
C LEU A 201 -19.85 -7.21 -12.97
N ARG A 202 -20.38 -6.91 -11.77
CA ARG A 202 -21.62 -7.51 -11.26
C ARG A 202 -22.76 -7.38 -12.26
N ARG A 203 -22.96 -6.18 -12.83
CA ARG A 203 -24.03 -5.91 -13.81
C ARG A 203 -23.83 -6.72 -15.09
N VAL A 204 -22.61 -6.79 -15.61
CA VAL A 204 -22.32 -7.57 -16.82
C VAL A 204 -22.48 -9.07 -16.58
N VAL A 205 -21.97 -9.58 -15.45
CA VAL A 205 -22.06 -11.00 -15.09
C VAL A 205 -23.50 -11.44 -14.87
N LEU A 206 -24.33 -10.61 -14.23
CA LEU A 206 -25.77 -10.84 -14.11
C LEU A 206 -26.45 -10.96 -15.49
N ARG A 207 -26.06 -10.13 -16.46
CA ARG A 207 -26.58 -10.23 -17.83
C ARG A 207 -26.14 -11.52 -18.53
N ILE A 208 -24.91 -11.97 -18.30
CA ILE A 208 -24.44 -13.26 -18.84
C ILE A 208 -25.24 -14.41 -18.22
N ALA A 209 -25.44 -14.42 -16.90
CA ALA A 209 -26.23 -15.45 -16.23
C ALA A 209 -27.70 -15.46 -16.70
N ARG A 210 -28.35 -14.29 -16.82
CA ARG A 210 -29.71 -14.21 -17.37
C ARG A 210 -29.79 -14.68 -18.82
N ARG A 211 -28.80 -14.30 -19.65
CA ARG A 211 -28.70 -14.78 -21.03
C ARG A 211 -28.54 -16.30 -21.07
N ARG A 212 -27.80 -16.87 -20.12
CA ARG A 212 -27.63 -18.32 -20.00
C ARG A 212 -28.95 -19.01 -19.64
N GLU A 213 -29.70 -18.50 -18.66
CA GLU A 213 -31.01 -19.03 -18.30
C GLU A 213 -32.00 -19.01 -19.48
N GLU A 214 -32.00 -17.93 -20.27
CA GLU A 214 -32.84 -17.81 -21.47
C GLU A 214 -32.43 -18.83 -22.56
N ARG A 215 -31.12 -19.07 -22.74
CA ARG A 215 -30.59 -20.11 -23.65
C ARG A 215 -30.92 -21.51 -23.16
N ASP A 216 -30.77 -21.80 -21.87
CA ASP A 216 -31.08 -23.10 -21.29
C ASP A 216 -32.58 -23.42 -21.45
N ALA A 217 -33.45 -22.42 -21.31
CA ALA A 217 -34.88 -22.57 -21.62
C ALA A 217 -35.13 -22.93 -23.09
N ALA A 218 -34.42 -22.29 -24.03
CA ALA A 218 -34.49 -22.62 -25.46
C ALA A 218 -34.01 -24.05 -25.73
N ILE A 219 -32.92 -24.47 -25.10
CA ILE A 219 -32.36 -25.82 -25.22
C ILE A 219 -33.38 -26.86 -24.74
N ILE A 220 -33.99 -26.67 -23.57
CA ILE A 220 -34.97 -27.60 -23.03
C ILE A 220 -36.17 -27.77 -23.97
N TRP A 221 -36.68 -26.67 -24.53
CA TRP A 221 -37.80 -26.72 -25.47
C TRP A 221 -37.41 -27.31 -26.81
N ALA A 222 -36.26 -26.93 -27.37
CA ALA A 222 -35.75 -27.48 -28.62
C ALA A 222 -35.51 -28.99 -28.51
N ASP A 223 -34.84 -29.46 -27.46
CA ASP A 223 -34.52 -30.88 -27.27
C ASP A 223 -35.79 -31.71 -27.05
N ARG A 224 -36.81 -31.17 -26.37
CA ARG A 224 -38.13 -31.82 -26.26
C ARG A 224 -38.81 -31.97 -27.62
N MET A 225 -38.80 -30.91 -28.44
CA MET A 225 -39.41 -30.95 -29.77
C MET A 225 -38.64 -31.87 -30.72
N LEU A 226 -37.30 -31.85 -30.68
CA LEU A 226 -36.45 -32.74 -31.47
C LEU A 226 -36.66 -34.21 -31.09
N ALA A 227 -36.66 -34.54 -29.79
CA ALA A 227 -36.94 -35.89 -29.33
C ALA A 227 -38.34 -36.37 -29.74
N ALA A 228 -39.34 -35.49 -29.72
CA ALA A 228 -40.68 -35.80 -30.20
C ALA A 228 -40.73 -36.00 -31.72
N ALA A 229 -40.02 -35.20 -32.51
CA ALA A 229 -39.97 -35.38 -33.96
C ALA A 229 -39.26 -36.68 -34.38
N GLU A 230 -38.20 -37.09 -33.67
CA GLU A 230 -37.47 -38.33 -33.95
C GLU A 230 -38.25 -39.59 -33.53
N ARG A 231 -38.93 -39.55 -32.38
CA ARG A 231 -39.55 -40.75 -31.77
C ARG A 231 -41.04 -40.86 -32.03
N GLU A 232 -41.79 -39.74 -31.99
CA GLU A 232 -43.25 -39.73 -32.06
C GLU A 232 -43.79 -38.46 -32.75
N PRO A 233 -43.78 -38.39 -34.11
CA PRO A 233 -44.14 -37.18 -34.86
C PRO A 233 -45.53 -36.61 -34.55
N LYS A 234 -46.46 -37.46 -34.10
CA LYS A 234 -47.83 -37.05 -33.71
C LYS A 234 -47.85 -36.22 -32.41
N GLN A 235 -46.86 -36.39 -31.52
CA GLN A 235 -46.75 -35.63 -30.28
C GLN A 235 -46.11 -34.24 -30.49
N LEU A 236 -45.48 -34.00 -31.65
CA LEU A 236 -44.85 -32.71 -31.97
C LEU A 236 -45.84 -31.54 -31.92
N ILE A 237 -47.07 -31.74 -32.44
CA ILE A 237 -48.13 -30.73 -32.39
C ILE A 237 -48.58 -30.46 -30.95
N HIS A 238 -48.61 -31.50 -30.10
CA HIS A 238 -48.96 -31.35 -28.69
C HIS A 238 -47.91 -30.52 -27.95
N HIS A 239 -46.62 -30.79 -28.15
CA HIS A 239 -45.54 -30.01 -27.54
C HIS A 239 -45.44 -28.57 -28.08
N LEU A 240 -45.79 -28.34 -29.36
CA LEU A 240 -45.90 -26.99 -29.91
C LEU A 240 -47.07 -26.22 -29.28
N ALA A 241 -48.20 -26.89 -29.02
CA ALA A 241 -49.33 -26.29 -28.29
C ALA A 241 -48.99 -26.01 -26.81
N GLU A 242 -48.26 -26.91 -26.15
CA GLU A 242 -47.74 -26.67 -24.79
C GLU A 242 -46.77 -25.48 -24.75
N PHE A 243 -45.88 -25.37 -25.74
CA PHE A 243 -44.95 -24.25 -25.88
C PHE A 243 -45.70 -22.92 -26.11
N ALA A 244 -46.70 -22.93 -27.00
CA ALA A 244 -47.54 -21.76 -27.27
C ALA A 244 -48.33 -21.29 -26.05
N ASN A 245 -48.79 -22.23 -25.21
CA ASN A 245 -49.55 -21.93 -23.98
C ASN A 245 -48.68 -21.57 -22.78
N ALA A 246 -47.37 -21.78 -22.85
CA ALA A 246 -46.44 -21.53 -21.76
C ALA A 246 -46.01 -20.05 -21.63
N ASP A 247 -46.48 -19.15 -22.52
CA ASP A 247 -46.13 -17.72 -22.56
C ASP A 247 -44.62 -17.46 -22.40
N VAL A 248 -43.81 -18.24 -23.12
CA VAL A 248 -42.36 -18.07 -23.11
C VAL A 248 -42.00 -16.75 -23.81
N LEU A 249 -41.29 -15.87 -23.11
CA LEU A 249 -40.75 -14.65 -23.69
C LEU A 249 -39.72 -15.02 -24.77
N LEU A 250 -40.02 -14.71 -26.03
CA LEU A 250 -39.14 -14.91 -27.17
C LEU A 250 -38.02 -13.85 -27.17
N THR A 251 -37.11 -13.96 -26.21
CA THR A 251 -35.95 -13.07 -26.13
C THR A 251 -34.93 -13.40 -27.21
N ALA A 252 -34.08 -12.44 -27.56
CA ALA A 252 -33.07 -12.65 -28.60
C ALA A 252 -32.13 -13.86 -28.35
N PRO A 253 -31.62 -14.10 -27.12
CA PRO A 253 -30.81 -15.29 -26.84
C PRO A 253 -31.58 -16.61 -26.96
N PHE A 254 -32.88 -16.59 -26.62
CA PHE A 254 -33.74 -17.76 -26.75
C PHE A 254 -33.90 -18.13 -28.23
N VAL A 255 -34.26 -17.17 -29.07
CA VAL A 255 -34.49 -17.35 -30.50
C VAL A 255 -33.19 -17.80 -31.21
N GLU A 256 -32.06 -17.18 -30.90
CA GLU A 256 -30.75 -17.54 -31.48
C GLU A 256 -30.42 -19.03 -31.28
N GLU A 257 -30.53 -19.52 -30.04
CA GLU A 257 -30.22 -20.92 -29.72
C GLU A 257 -31.27 -21.89 -30.26
N PHE A 258 -32.56 -21.51 -30.18
CA PHE A 258 -33.67 -22.33 -30.66
C PHE A 258 -33.56 -22.58 -32.18
N TYR A 259 -33.32 -21.53 -32.98
CA TYR A 259 -33.13 -21.67 -34.43
C TYR A 259 -31.85 -22.43 -34.78
N ALA A 260 -30.74 -22.17 -34.08
CA ALA A 260 -29.47 -22.86 -34.34
C ALA A 260 -29.60 -24.39 -34.19
N ARG A 261 -30.40 -24.86 -33.23
CA ARG A 261 -30.68 -26.29 -33.04
C ARG A 261 -31.69 -26.85 -34.04
N LEU A 262 -32.74 -26.11 -34.36
CA LEU A 262 -33.75 -26.55 -35.33
C LEU A 262 -33.17 -26.69 -36.75
N GLN A 263 -32.24 -25.82 -37.14
CA GLN A 263 -31.57 -25.90 -38.45
C GLN A 263 -30.71 -27.16 -38.62
N ALA A 264 -30.21 -27.75 -37.53
CA ALA A 264 -29.36 -28.93 -37.58
C ALA A 264 -30.08 -30.23 -37.99
N GLN A 265 -31.42 -30.27 -37.96
CA GLN A 265 -32.23 -31.49 -38.12
C GLN A 265 -33.21 -31.48 -39.31
N GLY A 266 -33.10 -30.49 -40.22
CA GLY A 266 -33.72 -30.54 -41.55
C GLY A 266 -35.21 -30.14 -41.65
N PRO A 267 -35.91 -30.51 -42.75
CA PRO A 267 -37.22 -29.95 -43.13
C PRO A 267 -38.41 -30.38 -42.24
N ALA A 268 -38.25 -31.39 -41.38
CA ALA A 268 -39.28 -31.83 -40.44
C ALA A 268 -39.66 -30.75 -39.41
N MET A 269 -38.77 -29.77 -39.18
CA MET A 269 -38.96 -28.66 -38.25
C MET A 269 -39.41 -27.35 -38.91
N ALA A 270 -39.63 -27.33 -40.23
CA ALA A 270 -40.03 -26.12 -40.95
C ALA A 270 -41.34 -25.52 -40.42
N PHE A 271 -42.32 -26.35 -40.04
CA PHE A 271 -43.57 -25.89 -39.45
C PHE A 271 -43.39 -25.15 -38.12
N VAL A 272 -42.47 -25.63 -37.27
CA VAL A 272 -42.14 -24.98 -35.98
C VAL A 272 -41.45 -23.64 -36.22
N GLN A 273 -40.54 -23.58 -37.20
CA GLN A 273 -39.87 -22.34 -37.61
C GLN A 273 -40.87 -21.30 -38.12
N THR A 274 -41.78 -21.67 -39.02
CA THR A 274 -42.82 -20.76 -39.54
C THR A 274 -43.71 -20.23 -38.42
N TRP A 275 -44.07 -21.07 -37.44
CA TRP A 275 -44.88 -20.64 -36.30
C TRP A 275 -44.15 -19.60 -35.42
N VAL A 276 -42.86 -19.82 -35.14
CA VAL A 276 -42.05 -18.84 -34.39
C VAL A 276 -41.87 -17.54 -35.17
N GLU A 277 -41.63 -17.61 -36.49
CA GLU A 277 -41.57 -16.41 -37.33
C GLU A 277 -42.88 -15.62 -37.30
N GLN A 278 -44.02 -16.30 -37.38
CA GLN A 278 -45.33 -15.64 -37.29
C GLN A 278 -45.54 -14.98 -35.92
N LYS A 279 -45.12 -15.62 -34.83
CA LYS A 279 -45.19 -15.04 -33.47
C LYS A 279 -44.27 -13.84 -33.28
N LEU A 280 -43.08 -13.87 -33.88
CA LEU A 280 -42.15 -12.74 -33.87
C LEU A 280 -42.69 -11.56 -34.68
N LEU A 281 -43.34 -11.83 -35.83
CA LEU A 281 -44.03 -10.83 -36.64
C LEU A 281 -45.21 -10.19 -35.90
N GLU A 282 -45.99 -10.96 -35.13
CA GLU A 282 -47.02 -10.43 -34.24
C GLU A 282 -46.45 -9.47 -33.17
N GLN A 283 -45.20 -9.68 -32.75
CA GLN A 283 -44.47 -8.80 -31.84
C GLN A 283 -43.75 -7.63 -32.55
N GLY A 284 -43.82 -7.57 -33.88
CA GLY A 284 -43.21 -6.51 -34.69
C GLY A 284 -41.69 -6.62 -34.86
N VAL A 285 -41.07 -7.76 -34.60
CA VAL A 285 -39.61 -7.94 -34.68
C VAL A 285 -39.26 -9.15 -35.56
N SER A 286 -38.21 -9.05 -36.37
CA SER A 286 -37.69 -10.20 -37.13
C SER A 286 -36.63 -10.98 -36.34
N ALA A 287 -36.56 -12.30 -36.56
CA ALA A 287 -35.51 -13.16 -36.00
C ALA A 287 -34.09 -12.68 -36.37
N THR A 288 -33.88 -12.13 -37.57
CA THR A 288 -32.58 -11.60 -38.00
C THR A 288 -32.20 -10.32 -37.25
N GLN A 289 -33.18 -9.45 -36.97
CA GLN A 289 -32.98 -8.22 -36.19
C GLN A 289 -32.68 -8.53 -34.72
N LEU A 290 -33.36 -9.52 -34.13
CA LEU A 290 -33.08 -9.98 -32.77
C LEU A 290 -31.66 -10.56 -32.66
N SER A 291 -31.27 -11.43 -33.59
CA SER A 291 -29.92 -12.01 -33.63
C SER A 291 -28.82 -10.95 -33.79
N ALA A 292 -29.01 -9.96 -34.66
CA ALA A 292 -28.06 -8.85 -34.81
C ALA A 292 -27.92 -8.02 -33.52
N THR A 293 -29.05 -7.77 -32.84
CA THR A 293 -29.08 -7.05 -31.55
C THR A 293 -28.39 -7.86 -30.44
N ALA A 294 -28.60 -9.18 -30.40
CA ALA A 294 -27.95 -10.08 -29.44
C ALA A 294 -26.44 -10.18 -29.66
N ALA A 295 -25.98 -10.21 -30.92
CA ALA A 295 -24.57 -10.21 -31.28
C ALA A 295 -23.88 -8.90 -30.88
N SER A 296 -24.51 -7.75 -31.18
CA SER A 296 -24.02 -6.43 -30.75
C SER A 296 -23.93 -6.32 -29.23
N THR A 297 -24.96 -6.78 -28.52
CA THR A 297 -24.97 -6.79 -27.04
C THR A 297 -23.87 -7.70 -26.47
N ALA A 298 -23.65 -8.88 -27.05
CA ALA A 298 -22.55 -9.78 -26.66
C ALA A 298 -21.18 -9.13 -26.84
N ALA A 299 -20.93 -8.54 -28.01
CA ALA A 299 -19.68 -7.86 -28.30
C ALA A 299 -19.43 -6.71 -27.32
N THR A 300 -20.46 -5.92 -27.02
CA THR A 300 -20.34 -4.80 -26.10
C THR A 300 -20.11 -5.25 -24.66
N ASN A 301 -20.73 -6.34 -24.22
CA ASN A 301 -20.45 -6.93 -22.90
C ASN A 301 -19.01 -7.43 -22.81
N GLN A 302 -18.51 -8.10 -23.85
CA GLN A 302 -17.13 -8.60 -23.90
C GLN A 302 -16.11 -7.46 -23.81
N ILE A 303 -16.35 -6.35 -24.50
CA ILE A 303 -15.49 -5.16 -24.43
C ILE A 303 -15.50 -4.55 -23.02
N SER A 304 -16.69 -4.36 -22.42
CA SER A 304 -16.80 -3.76 -21.08
C SER A 304 -16.13 -4.62 -20.00
N ILE A 305 -16.23 -5.94 -20.13
CA ILE A 305 -15.50 -6.90 -19.30
C ILE A 305 -13.99 -6.76 -19.46
N ALA A 306 -13.51 -6.75 -20.70
CA ALA A 306 -12.09 -6.62 -21.00
C ALA A 306 -11.53 -5.30 -20.48
N ASN A 307 -12.25 -4.19 -20.66
CA ASN A 307 -11.92 -2.88 -20.10
C ASN A 307 -11.88 -2.94 -18.57
N SER A 308 -12.90 -3.53 -17.93
CA SER A 308 -12.97 -3.58 -16.46
C SER A 308 -11.82 -4.39 -15.85
N ILE A 309 -11.45 -5.53 -16.45
CA ILE A 309 -10.27 -6.31 -16.02
C ILE A 309 -8.97 -5.57 -16.29
N GLY A 310 -8.84 -4.95 -17.47
CA GLY A 310 -7.67 -4.13 -17.81
C GLY A 310 -7.46 -3.02 -16.79
N SER A 311 -8.53 -2.34 -16.41
CA SER A 311 -8.54 -1.28 -15.39
C SER A 311 -8.22 -1.82 -13.99
N LEU A 312 -8.74 -2.99 -13.59
CA LEU A 312 -8.38 -3.62 -12.31
C LEU A 312 -6.88 -3.96 -12.24
N ARG A 313 -6.30 -4.48 -13.33
CA ARG A 313 -4.86 -4.74 -13.43
C ARG A 313 -4.06 -3.44 -13.38
N PHE A 314 -4.50 -2.41 -14.10
CA PHE A 314 -3.90 -1.08 -14.07
C PHE A 314 -3.84 -0.52 -12.64
N ILE A 315 -4.94 -0.61 -11.88
CA ILE A 315 -4.98 -0.17 -10.47
C ILE A 315 -3.94 -0.91 -9.61
N GLY A 316 -3.69 -2.19 -9.87
CA GLY A 316 -2.68 -2.97 -9.15
C GLY A 316 -1.23 -2.61 -9.47
N VAL A 317 -0.96 -2.06 -10.66
CA VAL A 317 0.40 -1.76 -11.14
C VAL A 317 0.79 -0.28 -10.93
N MET A 318 -0.19 0.62 -10.92
CA MET A 318 0.04 2.06 -10.79
C MET A 318 0.68 2.45 -9.44
N ASP A 319 1.70 3.31 -9.46
CA ASP A 319 2.24 3.88 -8.22
C ASP A 319 1.33 5.01 -7.70
N TRP A 320 0.40 4.63 -6.84
CA TRP A 320 -0.54 5.56 -6.21
C TRP A 320 0.13 6.59 -5.30
N ARG A 321 1.38 6.36 -4.87
CA ARG A 321 2.14 7.32 -4.06
C ARG A 321 2.41 8.60 -4.84
N ASP A 322 2.93 8.44 -6.06
CA ASP A 322 3.24 9.56 -6.96
C ASP A 322 1.96 10.23 -7.47
N TYR A 323 0.93 9.43 -7.76
CA TYR A 323 -0.39 9.95 -8.15
C TYR A 323 -0.97 10.91 -7.10
N VAL A 324 -1.03 10.46 -5.85
CA VAL A 324 -1.58 11.27 -4.75
C VAL A 324 -0.72 12.50 -4.48
N GLU A 325 0.61 12.41 -4.57
CA GLU A 325 1.48 13.59 -4.45
C GLU A 325 1.26 14.63 -5.55
N SER A 326 1.09 14.19 -6.80
CA SER A 326 0.92 15.11 -7.93
C SER A 326 -0.40 15.89 -7.86
N LEU A 327 -1.46 15.26 -7.37
CA LEU A 327 -2.81 15.82 -7.31
C LEU A 327 -3.17 16.45 -5.95
N SER A 328 -2.34 16.28 -4.93
CA SER A 328 -2.60 16.84 -3.61
C SER A 328 -2.28 18.33 -3.58
N VAL A 329 -3.32 19.15 -3.44
CA VAL A 329 -3.18 20.60 -3.23
C VAL A 329 -2.38 20.92 -1.96
N VAL A 330 -2.48 20.07 -0.93
CA VAL A 330 -1.70 20.20 0.30
C VAL A 330 -0.22 19.96 0.03
N GLU A 331 0.13 18.94 -0.74
CA GLU A 331 1.53 18.68 -1.14
C GLU A 331 2.09 19.83 -1.99
N GLN A 332 1.30 20.34 -2.94
CA GLN A 332 1.69 21.50 -3.74
C GLN A 332 1.95 22.73 -2.86
N THR A 333 1.11 22.96 -1.84
CA THR A 333 1.31 24.04 -0.85
C THR A 333 2.58 23.82 -0.03
N LEU A 334 2.85 22.59 0.42
CA LEU A 334 4.05 22.28 1.22
C LEU A 334 5.37 22.46 0.44
N ARG A 335 5.32 22.34 -0.89
CA ARG A 335 6.47 22.60 -1.77
C ARG A 335 6.88 24.06 -1.83
N GLU A 336 6.00 24.99 -1.46
CA GLU A 336 6.31 26.42 -1.31
C GLU A 336 7.19 26.71 -0.07
N ASN A 337 7.67 25.68 0.62
CA ASN A 337 8.51 25.79 1.81
C ASN A 337 9.74 26.71 1.56
N PRO A 338 9.98 27.73 2.41
CA PRO A 338 11.02 28.75 2.19
C PRO A 338 12.44 28.17 2.11
N ALA A 339 12.71 27.10 2.86
CA ALA A 339 14.01 26.43 2.86
C ALA A 339 14.24 25.52 1.64
N GLY A 340 13.27 25.33 0.75
CA GLY A 340 13.37 24.50 -0.46
C GLY A 340 13.60 22.99 -0.24
N MET A 341 13.81 22.54 1.00
CA MET A 341 14.20 21.16 1.32
C MET A 341 13.06 20.15 1.27
N HIS A 342 11.79 20.57 1.41
CA HIS A 342 10.65 19.65 1.45
C HIS A 342 10.54 18.77 0.21
N ALA A 343 10.73 19.35 -0.98
CA ALA A 343 10.65 18.61 -2.25
C ALA A 343 11.72 17.51 -2.37
N ASN A 344 12.85 17.67 -1.68
CA ASN A 344 13.97 16.73 -1.69
C ASN A 344 13.86 15.69 -0.56
N GLN A 345 12.73 15.58 0.11
CA GLN A 345 12.50 14.60 1.19
C GLN A 345 11.94 13.29 0.66
N THR A 346 12.23 12.20 1.37
CA THR A 346 11.65 10.89 1.03
C THR A 346 10.14 10.94 1.13
N PHE A 347 9.47 10.12 0.31
CA PHE A 347 8.02 9.95 0.34
C PHE A 347 7.49 9.76 1.78
N VAL A 348 8.14 8.90 2.57
CA VAL A 348 7.74 8.62 3.96
C VAL A 348 7.75 9.88 4.84
N THR A 349 8.70 10.78 4.60
CA THR A 349 8.79 12.04 5.35
C THR A 349 7.68 13.01 4.95
N ARG A 350 7.47 13.18 3.64
CA ARG A 350 6.40 14.04 3.08
C ARG A 350 5.02 13.53 3.47
N ASP A 351 4.81 12.22 3.41
CA ASP A 351 3.58 11.56 3.84
C ASP A 351 3.27 11.76 5.32
N ARG A 352 4.30 11.67 6.18
CA ARG A 352 4.14 11.99 7.60
C ARG A 352 3.71 13.44 7.83
N TYR A 353 4.19 14.39 7.02
CA TYR A 353 3.78 15.79 7.13
C TYR A 353 2.33 15.97 6.74
N ARG A 354 1.90 15.32 5.65
CA ARG A 354 0.50 15.26 5.22
C ARG A 354 -0.42 14.69 6.30
N HIS A 355 -0.06 13.57 6.91
CA HIS A 355 -0.84 12.99 8.02
C HIS A 355 -0.93 13.91 9.24
N VAL A 356 0.12 14.66 9.56
CA VAL A 356 0.06 15.65 10.65
C VAL A 356 -0.94 16.76 10.31
N ILE A 357 -1.00 17.20 9.06
CA ILE A 357 -1.97 18.22 8.61
C ILE A 357 -3.38 17.69 8.73
N GLU A 358 -3.65 16.46 8.29
CA GLU A 358 -4.96 15.80 8.48
C GLU A 358 -5.35 15.73 9.97
N ASP A 359 -4.42 15.35 10.84
CA ASP A 359 -4.65 15.27 12.29
C ASP A 359 -5.00 16.63 12.90
N VAL A 360 -4.29 17.69 12.49
CA VAL A 360 -4.54 19.05 12.97
C VAL A 360 -5.85 19.59 12.42
N ALA A 361 -6.13 19.38 11.13
CA ALA A 361 -7.38 19.76 10.48
C ALA A 361 -8.58 19.09 11.17
N ARG A 362 -8.49 17.78 11.46
CA ARG A 362 -9.53 17.01 12.19
C ARG A 362 -9.82 17.55 13.59
N GLY A 363 -8.82 18.11 14.26
CA GLY A 363 -8.97 18.77 15.57
C GLY A 363 -9.47 20.22 15.49
N SER A 364 -9.62 20.78 14.29
CA SER A 364 -10.00 22.17 14.04
C SER A 364 -11.28 22.27 13.20
N SER A 365 -11.80 23.49 13.00
CA SER A 365 -12.87 23.75 12.03
C SER A 365 -12.34 24.12 10.64
N GLN A 366 -11.02 24.06 10.43
CA GLN A 366 -10.35 24.50 9.20
C GLN A 366 -10.09 23.33 8.25
N SER A 367 -9.99 23.63 6.95
CA SER A 367 -9.63 22.63 5.93
C SER A 367 -8.13 22.30 5.96
N GLU A 368 -7.75 21.14 5.42
CA GLU A 368 -6.35 20.69 5.34
C GLU A 368 -5.45 21.70 4.62
N ILE A 369 -5.97 22.37 3.58
CA ILE A 369 -5.23 23.39 2.83
C ILE A 369 -4.96 24.63 3.70
N VAL A 370 -5.93 25.06 4.51
CA VAL A 370 -5.74 26.22 5.40
C VAL A 370 -4.69 25.90 6.46
N VAL A 371 -4.67 24.67 6.99
CA VAL A 371 -3.64 24.22 7.93
C VAL A 371 -2.26 24.19 7.27
N ALA A 372 -2.17 23.69 6.05
CA ALA A 372 -0.92 23.66 5.28
C ALA A 372 -0.37 25.08 5.05
N ARG A 373 -1.22 26.00 4.60
CA ARG A 373 -0.87 27.42 4.42
C ARG A 373 -0.41 28.08 5.71
N ALA A 374 -1.13 27.85 6.82
CA ALA A 374 -0.73 28.38 8.12
C ALA A 374 0.65 27.89 8.57
N ALA A 375 1.02 26.64 8.25
CA ALA A 375 2.35 26.11 8.54
C ALA A 375 3.44 26.77 7.69
N ILE A 376 3.15 27.05 6.41
CA ILE A 376 4.06 27.76 5.49
C ILE A 376 4.20 29.22 5.90
N ASP A 377 3.12 29.92 6.24
CA ASP A 377 3.17 31.31 6.71
C ASP A 377 4.04 31.47 7.95
N LEU A 378 3.95 30.53 8.90
CA LEU A 378 4.80 30.54 10.08
C LEU A 378 6.28 30.31 9.73
N ALA A 379 6.57 29.39 8.80
CA ALA A 379 7.91 29.15 8.31
C ALA A 379 8.48 30.34 7.54
N GLN A 380 7.66 31.02 6.72
CA GLN A 380 8.05 32.20 5.97
C GLN A 380 8.39 33.36 6.91
N ARG A 381 7.56 33.63 7.93
CA ARG A 381 7.85 34.66 8.93
C ARG A 381 9.16 34.40 9.67
N ALA A 382 9.45 33.14 9.99
CA ALA A 382 10.72 32.77 10.62
C ALA A 382 11.92 32.94 9.66
N ALA A 383 11.74 32.59 8.38
CA ALA A 383 12.76 32.80 7.35
C ALA A 383 13.08 34.28 7.14
N ASP A 384 12.08 35.14 7.17
CA ASP A 384 12.24 36.60 7.00
C ASP A 384 12.94 37.24 8.20
N GLN A 385 12.73 36.71 9.42
CA GLN A 385 13.32 37.26 10.66
C GLN A 385 14.73 36.74 10.97
N LEU A 386 14.97 35.43 10.80
CA LEU A 386 16.18 34.74 11.26
C LEU A 386 17.04 34.20 10.11
N GLY A 387 16.56 34.29 8.87
CA GLY A 387 17.22 33.77 7.68
C GLY A 387 16.75 32.36 7.31
N ARG A 388 16.92 32.01 6.03
CA ARG A 388 16.42 30.75 5.44
C ARG A 388 17.11 29.48 5.94
N ASN A 389 18.30 29.60 6.53
CA ASN A 389 19.08 28.48 7.05
C ASN A 389 18.72 28.13 8.51
N GLU A 390 17.90 28.94 9.17
CA GLU A 390 17.43 28.69 10.52
C GLU A 390 16.49 27.48 10.55
N ARG A 391 16.54 26.67 11.63
CA ARG A 391 15.68 25.48 11.76
C ARG A 391 14.19 25.83 11.76
N SER A 392 13.82 27.02 12.22
CA SER A 392 12.45 27.52 12.23
C SER A 392 11.95 27.94 10.85
N ALA A 393 12.83 28.22 9.88
CA ALA A 393 12.44 28.55 8.50
C ALA A 393 11.91 27.34 7.69
N HIS A 394 11.99 26.13 8.26
CA HIS A 394 11.54 24.90 7.63
C HIS A 394 10.15 24.47 8.13
N VAL A 395 9.22 24.18 7.23
CA VAL A 395 7.82 23.80 7.54
C VAL A 395 7.70 22.62 8.51
N GLY A 396 8.60 21.64 8.40
CA GLY A 396 8.66 20.48 9.30
C GLY A 396 8.84 20.84 10.78
N TYR A 397 9.43 22.00 11.10
CA TYR A 397 9.54 22.49 12.47
C TYR A 397 8.17 22.72 13.12
N TYR A 398 7.21 23.26 12.35
CA TYR A 398 5.84 23.51 12.78
C TYR A 398 4.93 22.29 12.68
N LEU A 399 5.30 21.27 11.90
CA LEU A 399 4.49 20.04 11.79
C LEU A 399 4.90 19.00 12.84
N ILE A 400 6.18 18.64 12.92
CA ILE A 400 6.64 17.49 13.71
C ILE A 400 7.42 17.87 14.97
N ASP A 401 7.93 19.10 15.07
CA ASP A 401 8.85 19.51 16.12
C ASP A 401 8.27 20.59 17.06
N ARG A 402 9.12 21.47 17.61
CA ARG A 402 8.79 22.43 18.67
C ARG A 402 7.80 23.52 18.23
N GLY A 403 7.68 23.80 16.93
CA GLY A 403 6.75 24.79 16.39
C GLY A 403 5.28 24.32 16.36
N ARG A 404 5.02 23.02 16.55
CA ARG A 404 3.66 22.45 16.47
C ARG A 404 2.60 23.11 17.34
N PRO A 405 2.87 23.50 18.60
CA PRO A 405 1.88 24.19 19.42
C PRO A 405 1.45 25.55 18.83
N LEU A 406 2.35 26.26 18.15
CA LEU A 406 2.04 27.56 17.53
C LEU A 406 1.10 27.39 16.34
N LEU A 407 1.33 26.36 15.51
CA LEU A 407 0.43 26.01 14.41
C LEU A 407 -0.96 25.65 14.92
N GLU A 408 -1.04 24.81 15.95
CA GLU A 408 -2.33 24.39 16.52
C GLU A 408 -3.10 25.55 17.16
N GLN A 409 -2.40 26.52 17.76
CA GLN A 409 -3.00 27.76 18.26
C GLN A 409 -3.51 28.64 17.12
N ALA A 410 -2.71 28.81 16.06
CA ALA A 410 -3.07 29.62 14.89
C ALA A 410 -4.35 29.12 14.19
N VAL A 411 -4.56 27.80 14.15
CA VAL A 411 -5.72 27.15 13.52
C VAL A 411 -6.88 26.93 14.51
N GLY A 412 -6.67 27.15 15.82
CA GLY A 412 -7.70 26.93 16.84
C GLY A 412 -8.00 25.44 17.11
N CYS A 413 -6.99 24.58 17.00
CA CYS A 413 -7.11 23.14 17.15
C CYS A 413 -7.42 22.72 18.61
N ARG A 414 -8.47 21.93 18.80
CA ARG A 414 -8.89 21.36 20.09
C ARG A 414 -8.15 20.07 20.36
N LEU A 415 -7.09 20.15 21.16
CA LEU A 415 -6.29 18.99 21.55
C LEU A 415 -7.00 18.09 22.56
N THR A 416 -6.96 16.78 22.33
CA THR A 416 -7.40 15.79 23.32
C THR A 416 -6.49 15.79 24.54
N ARG A 417 -7.04 15.55 25.74
CA ARG A 417 -6.29 15.52 27.01
C ARG A 417 -5.07 14.58 26.97
N ARG A 418 -5.18 13.44 26.26
CA ARG A 418 -4.08 12.49 26.05
C ARG A 418 -2.88 13.11 25.34
N VAL A 419 -3.12 13.91 24.29
CA VAL A 419 -2.05 14.57 23.52
C VAL A 419 -1.37 15.64 24.37
N ARG A 420 -2.14 16.40 25.15
CA ARG A 420 -1.60 17.40 26.08
C ARG A 420 -0.71 16.74 27.15
N PHE A 421 -1.16 15.64 27.75
CA PHE A 421 -0.38 14.87 28.74
C PHE A 421 0.91 14.30 28.15
N ARG A 422 0.85 13.69 26.95
CA ARG A 422 2.02 13.16 26.22
C ARG A 422 3.06 14.25 25.87
N ARG A 423 2.62 15.50 25.69
CA ARG A 423 3.55 16.62 25.47
C ARG A 423 4.18 17.08 26.77
N MET A 424 3.39 17.19 27.83
CA MET A 424 3.90 17.56 29.15
C MET A 424 4.94 16.56 29.66
N SER A 425 4.76 15.26 29.38
CA SER A 425 5.74 14.22 29.71
C SER A 425 7.09 14.38 29.00
N ARG A 426 7.19 15.13 27.88
CA ARG A 426 8.49 15.41 27.24
C ARG A 426 9.41 16.29 28.09
N ASN A 427 8.84 17.16 28.93
CA ASN A 427 9.59 18.01 29.84
C ASN A 427 10.04 17.24 31.10
N PHE A 428 9.34 16.15 31.43
CA PHE A 428 9.58 15.31 32.61
C PHE A 428 10.12 13.92 32.24
N ARG A 429 10.89 13.80 31.15
CA ARG A 429 11.38 12.49 30.64
C ARG A 429 12.15 11.68 31.68
N LEU A 430 13.09 12.32 32.36
CA LEU A 430 13.94 11.68 33.35
C LEU A 430 13.15 11.22 34.60
N PRO A 431 12.33 12.08 35.25
CA PRO A 431 11.55 11.62 36.40
C PRO A 431 10.48 10.58 36.02
N ILE A 432 9.86 10.66 34.84
CA ILE A 432 8.87 9.66 34.39
C ILE A 432 9.52 8.28 34.13
N TYR A 433 10.78 8.25 33.70
CA TYR A 433 11.52 7.01 33.51
C TYR A 433 12.04 6.44 34.84
N LEU A 434 12.58 7.29 35.72
CA LEU A 434 13.16 6.86 36.98
C LEU A 434 12.11 6.51 38.05
N SER A 435 10.93 7.15 38.06
CA SER A 435 9.92 6.88 39.09
C SER A 435 9.39 5.45 39.10
N PRO A 436 9.02 4.80 37.96
CA PRO A 436 8.60 3.40 37.98
C PRO A 436 9.77 2.46 38.34
N ILE A 437 11.00 2.77 37.93
CA ILE A 437 12.18 1.97 38.32
C ILE A 437 12.35 2.01 39.83
N LEU A 438 12.34 3.22 40.42
CA LEU A 438 12.45 3.40 41.86
C LEU A 438 11.30 2.73 42.60
N LEU A 439 10.06 2.89 42.12
CA LEU A 439 8.87 2.30 42.73
C LEU A 439 8.91 0.76 42.70
N ILE A 440 9.24 0.15 41.57
CA ILE A 440 9.34 -1.32 41.45
C ILE A 440 10.51 -1.83 42.30
N THR A 441 11.66 -1.16 42.26
CA THR A 441 12.85 -1.54 43.04
C THR A 441 12.52 -1.51 44.54
N THR A 442 11.97 -0.40 45.03
CA THR A 442 11.59 -0.25 46.44
C THR A 442 10.52 -1.24 46.87
N LEU A 443 9.51 -1.49 46.03
CA LEU A 443 8.46 -2.48 46.31
C LEU A 443 9.03 -3.90 46.43
N VAL A 444 9.85 -4.33 45.46
CA VAL A 444 10.47 -5.66 45.47
C VAL A 444 11.42 -5.82 46.66
N THR A 445 12.26 -4.84 46.93
CA THR A 445 13.16 -4.86 48.09
C THR A 445 12.37 -4.90 49.40
N ALA A 446 11.28 -4.14 49.53
CA ALA A 446 10.42 -4.16 50.71
C ALA A 446 9.74 -5.52 50.93
N VAL A 447 9.22 -6.15 49.86
CA VAL A 447 8.62 -7.49 49.93
C VAL A 447 9.65 -8.52 50.39
N VAL A 448 10.85 -8.50 49.80
CA VAL A 448 11.95 -9.41 50.18
C VAL A 448 12.35 -9.21 51.64
N LEU A 449 12.54 -7.96 52.08
CA LEU A 449 12.88 -7.66 53.48
C LEU A 449 11.78 -8.08 54.46
N SER A 450 10.50 -7.92 54.09
CA SER A 450 9.37 -8.35 54.94
C SER A 450 9.30 -9.88 55.11
N ALA A 451 9.80 -10.65 54.14
CA ALA A 451 9.86 -12.11 54.23
C ALA A 451 10.94 -12.61 55.19
N PHE A 452 11.97 -11.79 55.49
CA PHE A 452 13.01 -12.09 56.48
C PHE A 452 12.58 -11.75 57.93
N GLY A 453 11.27 -11.78 58.22
CA GLY A 453 10.67 -11.35 59.49
C GLY A 453 11.50 -11.73 60.72
N GLY A 454 12.09 -10.71 61.38
CA GLY A 454 12.96 -10.92 62.55
C GLY A 454 14.15 -9.96 62.67
N ILE A 455 14.46 -9.14 61.65
CA ILE A 455 15.56 -8.17 61.70
C ILE A 455 15.02 -6.79 62.13
N ALA A 456 15.52 -6.26 63.26
CA ALA A 456 15.16 -4.91 63.74
C ALA A 456 15.78 -3.82 62.84
N LEU A 457 15.12 -2.65 62.75
CA LEU A 457 15.59 -1.52 61.93
C LEU A 457 16.95 -0.95 62.40
N ASP A 458 17.32 -1.19 63.66
CA ASP A 458 18.60 -0.78 64.25
C ASP A 458 19.77 -1.75 63.96
N ASP A 459 19.50 -2.92 63.36
CA ASP A 459 20.54 -3.89 63.00
C ASP A 459 21.21 -3.51 61.66
N TRP A 460 22.54 -3.46 61.63
CA TRP A 460 23.32 -3.18 60.42
C TRP A 460 23.03 -4.18 59.28
N ARG A 461 22.63 -5.41 59.62
CA ARG A 461 22.25 -6.45 58.66
C ARG A 461 21.04 -6.03 57.82
N TYR A 462 20.10 -5.30 58.40
CA TYR A 462 18.95 -4.76 57.67
C TYR A 462 19.40 -3.87 56.53
N TRP A 463 20.27 -2.90 56.81
CA TRP A 463 20.80 -1.98 55.81
C TRP A 463 21.67 -2.68 54.75
N PHE A 464 22.43 -3.71 55.15
CA PHE A 464 23.17 -4.54 54.21
C PHE A 464 22.25 -5.27 53.22
N PHE A 465 21.20 -5.95 53.70
CA PHE A 465 20.22 -6.63 52.85
C PHE A 465 19.34 -5.66 52.06
N ALA A 466 19.04 -4.49 52.60
CA ALA A 466 18.30 -3.45 51.88
C ALA A 466 19.11 -2.91 50.70
N LEU A 467 20.39 -2.60 50.90
CA LEU A 467 21.26 -2.09 49.85
C LEU A 467 21.51 -3.14 48.75
N THR A 468 21.88 -4.36 49.14
CA THR A 468 22.09 -5.46 48.19
C THR A 468 20.80 -5.86 47.47
N GLY A 469 19.68 -5.89 48.19
CA GLY A 469 18.36 -6.12 47.63
C GLY A 469 17.91 -5.03 46.66
N MET A 470 18.27 -3.77 46.91
CA MET A 470 17.98 -2.66 45.99
C MET A 470 18.78 -2.77 44.69
N ILE A 471 20.07 -3.13 44.78
CA ILE A 471 20.91 -3.39 43.59
C ILE A 471 20.32 -4.55 42.78
N ALA A 472 20.01 -5.68 43.42
CA ALA A 472 19.45 -6.85 42.75
C ALA A 472 18.06 -6.56 42.14
N ALA A 473 17.17 -5.88 42.87
CA ALA A 473 15.85 -5.52 42.39
C ALA A 473 15.91 -4.51 41.23
N SER A 474 16.87 -3.58 41.24
CA SER A 474 17.04 -2.60 40.16
C SER A 474 17.42 -3.27 38.83
N ALA A 475 18.21 -4.35 38.88
CA ALA A 475 18.59 -5.13 37.71
C ALA A 475 17.37 -5.81 37.04
N LEU A 476 16.31 -6.11 37.80
CA LEU A 476 15.05 -6.65 37.27
C LEU A 476 14.08 -5.53 36.86
N ALA A 477 14.03 -4.43 37.61
CA ALA A 477 13.16 -3.30 37.33
C ALA A 477 13.52 -2.61 36.00
N MET A 478 14.81 -2.45 35.70
CA MET A 478 15.27 -1.77 34.48
C MET A 478 14.77 -2.44 33.18
N PRO A 479 14.99 -3.74 32.94
CA PRO A 479 14.47 -4.43 31.75
C PRO A 479 12.94 -4.36 31.64
N LEU A 480 12.21 -4.49 32.76
CA LEU A 480 10.75 -4.47 32.77
C LEU A 480 10.20 -3.09 32.40
N VAL A 481 10.78 -2.02 32.96
CA VAL A 481 10.43 -0.64 32.58
C VAL A 481 10.84 -0.37 31.13
N ASN A 482 12.01 -0.82 30.68
CA ASN A 482 12.43 -0.69 29.28
C ASN A 482 11.44 -1.38 28.32
N MET A 483 10.96 -2.57 28.65
CA MET A 483 9.93 -3.27 27.88
C MET A 483 8.59 -2.51 27.86
N MET A 484 8.14 -1.98 29.00
CA MET A 484 6.95 -1.13 29.04
C MET A 484 7.11 0.12 28.18
N VAL A 485 8.29 0.76 28.23
CA VAL A 485 8.59 1.96 27.46
C VAL A 485 8.53 1.66 25.96
N THR A 486 9.09 0.54 25.48
CA THR A 486 9.05 0.18 24.05
C THR A 486 7.66 -0.20 23.56
N LEU A 487 6.77 -0.71 24.42
CA LEU A 487 5.37 -0.97 24.09
C LEU A 487 4.51 0.31 24.00
N ILE A 488 4.84 1.34 24.79
CA ILE A 488 4.02 2.56 24.91
C ILE A 488 4.50 3.68 23.98
N LEU A 489 5.83 3.82 23.80
CA LEU A 489 6.42 4.90 23.03
C LEU A 489 6.76 4.44 21.61
N PRO A 490 6.05 4.91 20.58
CA PRO A 490 6.41 4.58 19.21
C PRO A 490 7.79 5.17 18.85
N PRO A 491 8.58 4.48 18.02
CA PRO A 491 9.86 4.98 17.55
C PRO A 491 9.66 6.29 16.79
N ARG A 492 10.56 7.26 17.01
CA ARG A 492 10.56 8.52 16.27
C ARG A 492 11.38 8.35 15.01
N SER A 493 10.73 8.26 13.86
CA SER A 493 11.42 8.42 12.59
C SER A 493 12.01 9.83 12.50
N LEU A 494 13.25 9.94 12.04
CA LEU A 494 13.83 11.22 11.67
C LEU A 494 13.45 11.52 10.21
N PRO A 495 13.15 12.79 9.87
CA PRO A 495 13.01 13.22 8.48
C PRO A 495 14.25 12.82 7.67
N ARG A 496 14.04 12.31 6.46
CA ARG A 496 15.12 11.88 5.56
C ARG A 496 15.01 12.62 4.23
N LEU A 497 16.16 12.98 3.68
CA LEU A 497 16.28 13.43 2.29
C LEU A 497 16.26 12.23 1.35
N ASP A 498 15.75 12.44 0.15
CA ASP A 498 15.71 11.46 -0.93
C ASP A 498 16.92 11.66 -1.85
N PHE A 499 17.85 10.72 -1.81
CA PHE A 499 19.01 10.65 -2.70
C PHE A 499 18.97 9.40 -3.59
N SER A 500 17.77 8.86 -3.87
CA SER A 500 17.61 7.69 -4.74
C SER A 500 18.11 7.90 -6.18
N LYS A 501 18.15 9.16 -6.64
CA LYS A 501 18.71 9.56 -7.95
C LYS A 501 20.18 9.98 -7.88
N GLY A 502 20.82 9.82 -6.72
CA GLY A 502 22.20 10.17 -6.44
C GLY A 502 22.37 11.41 -5.55
N ILE A 503 23.59 11.61 -5.05
CA ILE A 503 23.94 12.68 -4.11
C ILE A 503 24.29 13.97 -4.88
N PRO A 504 23.62 15.12 -4.62
CA PRO A 504 23.98 16.40 -5.23
C PRO A 504 25.29 16.99 -4.68
N ASP A 505 25.92 17.90 -5.43
CA ASP A 505 27.20 18.53 -5.05
C ASP A 505 27.16 19.25 -3.69
N ILE A 506 26.02 19.88 -3.37
CA ILE A 506 25.78 20.56 -2.09
C ILE A 506 25.73 19.60 -0.87
N HIS A 507 25.64 18.30 -1.12
CA HIS A 507 25.52 17.24 -0.12
C HIS A 507 26.63 16.20 -0.24
N ARG A 508 27.78 16.57 -0.86
CA ARG A 508 28.97 15.71 -0.94
C ARG A 508 29.29 15.09 0.41
N THR A 509 29.52 13.79 0.35
CA THR A 509 29.65 12.95 1.53
C THR A 509 30.93 12.14 1.43
N MET A 510 31.66 12.04 2.53
CA MET A 510 32.83 11.20 2.63
C MET A 510 32.64 10.11 3.67
N VAL A 511 32.88 8.88 3.26
CA VAL A 511 32.89 7.69 4.12
C VAL A 511 34.30 7.54 4.68
N VAL A 512 34.45 7.67 5.98
CA VAL A 512 35.74 7.57 6.67
C VAL A 512 35.82 6.28 7.48
N VAL A 513 36.96 5.60 7.38
CA VAL A 513 37.24 4.36 8.11
C VAL A 513 38.45 4.57 9.03
N PRO A 514 38.23 4.85 10.33
CA PRO A 514 39.32 4.99 11.29
C PRO A 514 39.97 3.63 11.61
N THR A 515 41.25 3.47 11.25
CA THR A 515 41.99 2.19 11.39
C THR A 515 43.42 2.38 11.88
N LEU A 516 44.05 1.33 12.39
CA LEU A 516 45.46 1.31 12.76
C LEU A 516 46.26 0.54 11.70
N LEU A 517 47.40 1.10 11.28
CA LEU A 517 48.35 0.41 10.42
C LEU A 517 49.21 -0.51 11.29
N SER A 518 48.99 -1.82 11.15
CA SER A 518 49.67 -2.85 11.94
C SER A 518 50.57 -3.71 11.07
N LYS A 519 50.01 -4.42 10.08
CA LYS A 519 50.73 -5.32 9.18
C LYS A 519 50.44 -4.99 7.72
N SER A 520 51.33 -5.42 6.82
CA SER A 520 51.15 -5.26 5.38
C SER A 520 49.88 -5.93 4.85
N GLN A 521 49.56 -7.15 5.32
CA GLN A 521 48.35 -7.87 4.92
C GLN A 521 47.07 -7.12 5.33
N ASP A 522 47.07 -6.50 6.52
CA ASP A 522 45.90 -5.76 7.00
C ASP A 522 45.62 -4.54 6.11
N ILE A 523 46.65 -3.95 5.51
CA ILE A 523 46.51 -2.84 4.55
C ILE A 523 45.79 -3.34 3.29
N ASP A 524 46.21 -4.48 2.74
CA ASP A 524 45.59 -5.04 1.54
C ASP A 524 44.12 -5.39 1.78
N ASP A 525 43.80 -6.02 2.92
CA ASP A 525 42.43 -6.35 3.33
C ASP A 525 41.57 -5.08 3.52
N LEU A 526 42.14 -4.00 4.08
CA LEU A 526 41.45 -2.72 4.25
C LEU A 526 41.13 -2.06 2.91
N LEU A 527 42.05 -2.14 1.94
CA LEU A 527 41.87 -1.59 0.60
C LEU A 527 40.84 -2.39 -0.19
N GLU A 528 40.87 -3.73 -0.13
CA GLU A 528 39.85 -4.59 -0.72
C GLU A 528 38.46 -4.26 -0.13
N ALA A 529 38.36 -4.11 1.20
CA ALA A 529 37.11 -3.73 1.84
C ALA A 529 36.63 -2.32 1.43
N LEU A 530 37.55 -1.39 1.16
CA LEU A 530 37.22 -0.04 0.67
C LEU A 530 36.70 -0.09 -0.77
N GLU A 531 37.33 -0.90 -1.61
CA GLU A 531 36.93 -1.16 -3.00
C GLU A 531 35.54 -1.80 -3.06
N ILE A 532 35.26 -2.84 -2.26
CA ILE A 532 33.93 -3.46 -2.20
C ILE A 532 32.85 -2.44 -1.83
N ARG A 533 33.13 -1.54 -0.88
CA ARG A 533 32.18 -0.49 -0.47
C ARG A 533 31.91 0.49 -1.59
N TYR A 534 32.95 0.85 -2.34
CA TYR A 534 32.83 1.68 -3.53
C TYR A 534 32.01 1.00 -4.64
N LEU A 535 32.30 -0.27 -4.94
CA LEU A 535 31.57 -1.04 -5.95
C LEU A 535 30.08 -1.17 -5.61
N GLY A 536 29.74 -1.28 -4.32
CA GLY A 536 28.37 -1.27 -3.85
C GLY A 536 27.69 0.10 -3.88
N ASN A 537 28.44 1.21 -3.95
CA ASN A 537 27.93 2.59 -3.86
C ASN A 537 28.69 3.55 -4.80
N ARG A 538 28.41 3.47 -6.10
CA ARG A 538 29.10 4.24 -7.16
C ARG A 538 28.54 5.67 -7.37
N ASP A 539 28.07 6.30 -6.30
CA ASP A 539 27.59 7.69 -6.39
C ASP A 539 28.73 8.67 -6.66
N SER A 540 28.52 9.62 -7.59
CA SER A 540 29.55 10.57 -8.05
C SER A 540 30.06 11.52 -6.96
N ASN A 541 29.22 11.80 -5.97
CA ASN A 541 29.50 12.70 -4.84
C ASN A 541 29.75 11.96 -3.51
N LEU A 542 30.03 10.65 -3.59
CA LEU A 542 30.44 9.83 -2.46
C LEU A 542 31.94 9.49 -2.57
N PHE A 543 32.69 9.83 -1.53
CA PHE A 543 34.14 9.63 -1.45
C PHE A 543 34.50 8.70 -0.30
N PHE A 544 35.66 8.03 -0.38
CA PHE A 544 36.09 7.05 0.60
C PHE A 544 37.46 7.40 1.15
N ALA A 545 37.62 7.38 2.47
CA ALA A 545 38.84 7.79 3.13
C ALA A 545 39.24 6.84 4.26
N LEU A 546 40.53 6.53 4.35
CA LEU A 546 41.13 5.84 5.49
C LEU A 546 41.73 6.88 6.45
N LEU A 547 41.31 6.85 7.71
CA LEU A 547 41.91 7.66 8.77
C LEU A 547 42.84 6.76 9.59
N THR A 548 44.14 6.85 9.33
CA THR A 548 45.13 5.92 9.85
C THR A 548 45.97 6.52 10.96
N ASP A 549 46.26 5.71 11.98
CA ASP A 549 47.39 5.95 12.89
C ASP A 549 48.26 4.69 12.90
N PHE A 550 49.45 4.79 13.47
CA PHE A 550 50.23 3.60 13.84
C PHE A 550 49.77 3.01 15.19
N CYS A 551 50.16 1.76 15.43
CA CYS A 551 50.02 1.14 16.75
C CYS A 551 50.81 1.88 17.84
N ASP A 552 50.31 1.77 19.07
CA ASP A 552 50.93 2.27 20.29
C ASP A 552 52.38 1.76 20.42
N ALA A 553 53.34 2.66 20.69
CA ALA A 553 54.77 2.33 20.71
C ALA A 553 55.56 3.08 21.81
N HIS A 554 56.72 2.55 22.18
CA HIS A 554 57.61 3.18 23.16
C HIS A 554 58.42 4.37 22.61
N GLU A 555 58.53 4.48 21.28
CA GLU A 555 59.19 5.59 20.60
C GLU A 555 58.23 6.23 19.57
N CYS A 556 58.49 7.50 19.24
CA CYS A 556 57.66 8.25 18.30
C CYS A 556 57.64 7.61 16.90
N ILE A 557 58.78 7.09 16.45
CA ILE A 557 58.98 6.47 15.14
C ILE A 557 59.59 5.08 15.38
N GLN A 558 59.03 4.04 14.75
CA GLN A 558 59.50 2.67 14.81
C GLN A 558 60.12 2.22 13.48
N PRO A 559 61.07 1.27 13.50
CA PRO A 559 61.60 0.69 12.28
C PRO A 559 60.50 -0.12 11.57
N GLY A 560 60.01 0.39 10.43
CA GLY A 560 58.95 -0.24 9.63
C GLY A 560 57.71 0.63 9.40
N ASP A 561 57.54 1.71 10.18
CA ASP A 561 56.42 2.64 10.03
C ASP A 561 56.36 3.24 8.61
N GLU A 562 57.51 3.70 8.10
CA GLU A 562 57.62 4.29 6.75
C GLU A 562 57.27 3.26 5.66
N ALA A 563 57.64 1.98 5.85
CA ALA A 563 57.32 0.94 4.88
C ALA A 563 55.81 0.66 4.82
N LEU A 564 55.14 0.63 5.97
CA LEU A 564 53.69 0.46 6.06
C LEU A 564 52.95 1.66 5.45
N LEU A 565 53.40 2.88 5.74
CA LEU A 565 52.81 4.10 5.19
C LEU A 565 53.01 4.20 3.67
N ALA A 566 54.21 3.87 3.18
CA ALA A 566 54.50 3.83 1.75
C ALA A 566 53.66 2.77 1.00
N GLN A 567 53.44 1.59 1.61
CA GLN A 567 52.54 0.58 1.06
C GLN A 567 51.11 1.11 0.96
N ALA A 568 50.57 1.69 2.04
CA ALA A 568 49.21 2.24 2.06
C ALA A 568 49.03 3.35 1.01
N ARG A 569 50.00 4.28 0.90
CA ARG A 569 50.00 5.32 -0.14
C ARG A 569 49.98 4.73 -1.55
N THR A 570 50.84 3.75 -1.81
CA THR A 570 50.94 3.11 -3.12
C THR A 570 49.65 2.38 -3.46
N ALA A 571 49.06 1.66 -2.50
CA ALA A 571 47.83 0.91 -2.70
C ALA A 571 46.63 1.84 -3.02
N VAL A 572 46.48 2.96 -2.30
CA VAL A 572 45.43 3.96 -2.57
C VAL A 572 45.61 4.62 -3.93
N ASN A 573 46.85 4.96 -4.32
CA ASN A 573 47.14 5.53 -5.63
C ASN A 573 46.85 4.55 -6.77
N THR A 574 47.22 3.29 -6.61
CA THR A 574 46.87 2.22 -7.57
C THR A 574 45.36 2.09 -7.71
N LEU A 575 44.63 2.11 -6.59
CA LEU A 575 43.16 2.02 -6.62
C LEU A 575 42.53 3.22 -7.34
N ASN A 576 43.01 4.45 -7.09
CA ASN A 576 42.57 5.64 -7.83
C ASN A 576 42.93 5.56 -9.33
N ALA A 577 44.08 4.98 -9.69
CA ALA A 577 44.46 4.78 -11.08
C ALA A 577 43.54 3.77 -11.80
N THR A 578 43.19 2.66 -11.14
CA THR A 578 42.27 1.65 -11.66
C THR A 578 40.89 2.22 -11.98
N TYR A 579 40.39 3.14 -11.15
CA TYR A 579 39.06 3.76 -11.32
C TYR A 579 39.09 5.17 -11.92
N SER A 580 40.20 5.54 -12.56
CA SER A 580 40.40 6.87 -13.15
C SER A 580 39.43 7.21 -14.28
N GLU A 581 38.88 6.20 -14.96
CA GLU A 581 37.84 6.37 -15.99
C GLU A 581 36.49 6.83 -15.42
N ASP A 582 36.21 6.49 -14.15
CA ASP A 582 34.97 6.92 -13.46
C ASP A 582 35.15 8.33 -12.91
N ARG A 583 36.17 8.52 -12.05
CA ARG A 583 36.48 9.81 -11.41
C ARG A 583 37.97 9.96 -11.16
N THR A 584 38.42 11.22 -11.16
CA THR A 584 39.85 11.58 -10.99
C THR A 584 40.42 11.19 -9.62
N CYS A 585 39.63 11.25 -8.54
CA CYS A 585 40.07 10.85 -7.20
C CYS A 585 38.87 10.43 -6.33
N ILE A 586 38.86 9.16 -5.92
CA ILE A 586 37.74 8.54 -5.17
C ILE A 586 38.19 8.16 -3.75
N PHE A 587 39.41 7.65 -3.64
CA PHE A 587 39.99 7.09 -2.43
C PHE A 587 41.04 8.02 -1.83
N TYR A 588 40.95 8.22 -0.51
CA TYR A 588 41.80 9.13 0.24
C TYR A 588 42.49 8.41 1.40
N LEU A 589 43.69 8.85 1.74
CA LEU A 589 44.42 8.43 2.94
C LEU A 589 44.77 9.66 3.75
N PHE A 590 44.41 9.65 5.03
CA PHE A 590 44.84 10.66 5.99
C PHE A 590 45.54 9.97 7.13
N HIS A 591 46.85 10.17 7.23
CA HIS A 591 47.67 9.54 8.26
C HIS A 591 48.10 10.55 9.31
N ARG A 592 48.05 10.15 10.58
CA ARG A 592 48.45 10.99 11.72
C ARG A 592 49.72 10.48 12.39
N PRO A 593 50.60 11.40 12.86
CA PRO A 593 51.78 11.02 13.64
C PRO A 593 51.39 10.55 15.05
N ARG A 594 52.30 9.81 15.71
CA ARG A 594 52.16 9.49 17.14
C ARG A 594 52.50 10.73 17.98
N GLU A 595 51.74 10.96 19.05
CA GLU A 595 52.00 11.98 20.06
C GLU A 595 52.26 11.32 21.42
N TRP A 596 53.07 11.97 22.26
CA TRP A 596 53.39 11.46 23.59
C TRP A 596 52.19 11.61 24.53
N ASN A 597 51.68 10.49 25.07
CA ASN A 597 50.67 10.50 26.11
C ASN A 597 51.33 10.42 27.50
N ALA A 598 51.26 11.50 28.27
CA ALA A 598 51.87 11.57 29.60
C ALA A 598 51.23 10.64 30.66
N VAL A 599 49.97 10.25 30.48
CA VAL A 599 49.24 9.38 31.41
C VAL A 599 49.60 7.92 31.19
N ASP A 600 49.48 7.46 29.95
CA ASP A 600 49.75 6.06 29.58
C ASP A 600 51.26 5.80 29.36
N ARG A 601 52.07 6.87 29.25
CA ARG A 601 53.53 6.85 29.00
C ARG A 601 53.92 6.11 27.71
N VAL A 602 53.13 6.31 26.66
CA VAL A 602 53.27 5.64 25.37
C VAL A 602 53.06 6.67 24.26
N TRP A 603 53.74 6.48 23.13
CA TRP A 603 53.50 7.23 21.90
C TRP A 603 52.31 6.62 21.16
N MET A 604 51.26 7.40 20.95
CA MET A 604 50.01 6.94 20.35
C MET A 604 49.30 8.07 19.58
N GLY A 605 48.34 7.73 18.73
CA GLY A 605 47.51 8.74 18.08
C GLY A 605 46.65 9.52 19.07
N TYR A 606 46.54 10.84 18.89
CA TYR A 606 45.73 11.73 19.74
C TYR A 606 44.29 11.22 19.86
N GLU A 607 43.81 11.05 21.12
CA GLU A 607 42.48 10.58 21.51
C GLU A 607 41.91 9.36 20.72
N ARG A 608 42.77 8.43 20.29
CA ARG A 608 42.40 7.18 19.56
C ARG A 608 41.34 7.44 18.48
N LYS A 609 40.20 6.71 18.51
CA LYS A 609 39.09 6.82 17.53
C LYS A 609 38.41 8.19 17.54
N ARG A 610 38.25 8.83 18.70
CA ARG A 610 37.57 10.13 18.82
C ARG A 610 38.41 11.23 18.20
N GLY A 611 39.70 11.25 18.51
CA GLY A 611 40.63 12.25 17.97
C GLY A 611 40.76 12.19 16.44
N LYS A 612 40.70 10.98 15.82
CA LYS A 612 40.70 10.84 14.35
C LYS A 612 39.62 11.67 13.70
N LEU A 613 38.41 11.56 14.24
CA LEU A 613 37.23 12.21 13.70
C LEU A 613 37.21 13.70 14.02
N GLU A 614 37.67 14.10 15.20
CA GLU A 614 37.75 15.52 15.58
C GLU A 614 38.76 16.27 14.71
N GLN A 615 39.97 15.75 14.53
CA GLN A 615 40.99 16.36 13.67
C GLN A 615 40.59 16.33 12.19
N PHE A 616 39.94 15.27 11.73
CA PHE A 616 39.40 15.22 10.37
C PHE A 616 38.29 16.27 10.15
N ASN A 617 37.36 16.42 11.10
CA ASN A 617 36.33 17.45 11.03
C ASN A 617 36.94 18.87 11.07
N ALA A 618 38.00 19.08 11.86
CA ALA A 618 38.72 20.33 11.89
C ALA A 618 39.45 20.61 10.56
N LEU A 619 39.98 19.57 9.89
CA LEU A 619 40.55 19.68 8.55
C LEU A 619 39.49 20.10 7.52
N LEU A 620 38.32 19.47 7.52
CA LEU A 620 37.21 19.83 6.61
C LEU A 620 36.73 21.28 6.81
N ARG A 621 36.85 21.81 8.03
CA ARG A 621 36.53 23.19 8.38
C ARG A 621 37.67 24.19 8.12
N GLY A 622 38.84 23.72 7.70
CA GLY A 622 40.02 24.53 7.40
C GLY A 622 40.86 24.95 8.61
N GLU A 623 40.61 24.40 9.80
CA GLU A 623 41.25 24.80 11.06
C GLU A 623 42.53 23.98 11.36
N ALA A 624 42.62 22.72 10.91
CA ALA A 624 43.67 21.77 11.31
C ALA A 624 44.46 21.16 10.14
N GLN A 625 45.01 22.00 9.26
CA GLN A 625 45.76 21.56 8.07
C GLN A 625 47.03 20.76 8.38
N SER A 626 47.64 20.96 9.56
CA SER A 626 48.87 20.28 10.00
C SER A 626 48.63 19.04 10.85
N ALA A 627 47.38 18.62 11.08
CA ALA A 627 47.07 17.48 11.95
C ALA A 627 47.41 16.12 11.32
N PHE A 628 47.54 16.07 9.99
CA PHE A 628 47.87 14.87 9.23
C PHE A 628 49.27 15.03 8.64
N SER A 629 50.13 14.04 8.89
CA SER A 629 51.51 14.02 8.36
C SER A 629 51.56 13.60 6.90
N GLU A 630 50.65 12.73 6.47
CA GLU A 630 50.51 12.30 5.08
C GLU A 630 49.04 12.42 4.64
N VAL A 631 48.83 13.04 3.48
CA VAL A 631 47.50 13.14 2.84
C VAL A 631 47.62 12.70 1.39
N VAL A 632 46.84 11.69 1.01
CA VAL A 632 46.76 11.17 -0.38
C VAL A 632 45.37 11.48 -0.92
N GLY A 633 45.33 12.12 -2.10
CA GLY A 633 44.11 12.50 -2.82
C GLY A 633 44.00 14.02 -3.08
N ASP A 634 42.96 14.43 -3.79
CA ASP A 634 42.73 15.85 -4.11
C ASP A 634 42.14 16.62 -2.92
N THR A 635 42.94 17.49 -2.30
CA THR A 635 42.52 18.28 -1.14
C THR A 635 41.53 19.40 -1.47
N ALA A 636 41.37 19.78 -2.75
CA ALA A 636 40.47 20.86 -3.16
C ALA A 636 39.00 20.54 -2.85
N ILE A 637 38.63 19.26 -2.82
CA ILE A 637 37.25 18.85 -2.56
C ILE A 637 36.85 18.92 -1.08
N LEU A 638 37.82 18.96 -0.15
CA LEU A 638 37.58 18.82 1.28
C LEU A 638 36.63 19.88 1.83
N ALA A 639 36.79 21.13 1.39
CA ALA A 639 35.91 22.25 1.79
C ALA A 639 34.46 22.10 1.29
N SER A 640 34.23 21.27 0.27
CA SER A 640 32.88 21.02 -0.27
C SER A 640 32.15 19.86 0.41
N ILE A 641 32.84 19.04 1.21
CA ILE A 641 32.24 17.90 1.91
C ILE A 641 31.38 18.40 3.05
N LYS A 642 30.08 18.03 3.03
CA LYS A 642 29.11 18.45 4.03
C LYS A 642 28.81 17.38 5.08
N TYR A 643 28.90 16.12 4.69
CA TYR A 643 28.59 14.99 5.58
C TYR A 643 29.75 14.00 5.65
N VAL A 644 29.96 13.44 6.84
CA VAL A 644 30.95 12.41 7.11
C VAL A 644 30.24 11.18 7.66
N ILE A 645 30.40 10.05 6.99
CA ILE A 645 29.89 8.74 7.44
C ILE A 645 31.07 7.96 8.02
N THR A 646 31.02 7.66 9.30
CA THR A 646 32.09 6.92 9.97
C THR A 646 31.74 5.43 9.99
N LEU A 647 32.60 4.59 9.42
CA LEU A 647 32.44 3.13 9.46
C LEU A 647 33.57 2.53 10.29
N ASP A 648 33.22 1.69 11.26
CA ASP A 648 34.25 0.96 12.01
C ASP A 648 34.95 -0.05 11.11
N THR A 649 36.26 -0.20 11.32
CA THR A 649 36.99 -1.37 10.84
C THR A 649 36.48 -2.60 11.58
N ILE A 650 35.64 -3.37 10.92
CA ILE A 650 35.38 -4.75 11.32
C ILE A 650 36.50 -5.56 10.68
N PRO A 651 37.40 -6.19 11.44
CA PRO A 651 38.23 -7.25 10.89
C PRO A 651 37.26 -8.33 10.40
N SER A 652 37.17 -8.51 9.09
CA SER A 652 36.62 -9.69 8.41
C SER A 652 35.79 -10.64 9.29
N CYS A 653 34.52 -10.31 9.55
CA CYS A 653 33.54 -11.30 10.02
C CYS A 653 33.19 -12.25 8.87
N ARG A 654 34.12 -13.14 8.54
CA ARG A 654 33.87 -14.37 7.79
C ARG A 654 33.42 -15.47 8.76
N ALA A 655 32.29 -15.25 9.45
CA ALA A 655 31.51 -16.30 10.14
C ALA A 655 30.29 -15.68 10.85
N MET A 656 29.13 -15.77 10.20
CA MET A 656 27.77 -15.99 10.76
C MET A 656 26.73 -15.34 9.84
N LEU A 657 26.62 -15.90 8.63
CA LEU A 657 25.30 -16.16 8.06
C LEU A 657 24.65 -17.23 8.94
N HIS A 658 23.96 -16.80 10.00
CA HIS A 658 22.86 -17.57 10.54
C HIS A 658 21.59 -16.79 10.26
N GLU A 659 20.78 -17.37 9.39
CA GLU A 659 19.36 -17.05 9.23
C GLU A 659 18.70 -16.86 10.59
N ARG A 660 18.02 -15.72 10.75
CA ARG A 660 16.73 -15.62 11.43
C ARG A 660 15.88 -14.56 10.75
#